data_AF-R7EPY3-F1
#
_entry.id   AF-R7EPY3-F1
#
_cell.length_a   1.000
_cell.length_b   1.000
_cell.length_c   1.000
_cell.angle_alpha   90.00
_cell.angle_beta   90.00
_cell.angle_gamma   90.00
#
_symmetry.space_group_name_H-M   'P 1'
#
loop_
_entity.id
_entity.type
_entity.pdbx_description
1 polymer ?
#
loop_
_entity_poly.entity_id
_entity_poly.type
_entity_poly.pdbx_seq_one_letter_code
_entity_poly.pdbx_strand_id
1 'polypeptide(L)'
;MTEKRIVTRLITVILLLVTVASVILPASAASDTSDDGFAETLRAAGFPDTYIPDLLALHKKHPEWTFEAINITALSHAAGNEVYTWDYVIKQESDANEKRNLVTKADDQFILRNFTNPNLYDSGWYQASKSAVEYMMDPRNFLTEEQVFQFFDLRYSETATLDAVKAVCAGTFMQDAGLDDIYADMTYAEYFMQIGKELGANPVYLATVVRNEQGVKGTSPLISGLCGDKLWYYYNGKYTDKDENGKLIKAPASGHSEDGLKAYNGLYNYFNISASGTGYFSIYLGGMKAAAKGTPDMSAQWGGSPAWNTRWKALFGGASSATKKYINDWQNTFYFQKFNVDPRSSRNFWGQYMQSLHGSTGRASQFFKSYKANGLLDVAHHFAIPVYEGMPAEKCRYPDGTELCDRRALESAAVASYDILDMNEYLGQDGMKRSYSAAKISWRNYLGSENSTLALGAFDLTKYDYALIDYSTDKSFDSVACGKRSVIGFVSSADAPYGGSGTDENFTCDLGHAAMGDAKGGYEIRRVAKIDLRDCAYNGDVFLTAYTQPGKKYMVHNIVFYTLADHTDPLPPETAADTVADDTEEELRCGMPLGLRIALIAIPSALILAAAGAAAFFIVKKRKNKNTASGTAEAPAGLPSETPDEAPAEEAPATESAEKTADAAATTPVEK
;
A
#
# COMPACT_ATOMS: atom_id res chain seq x y z
N MET A 1 -33.76 55.61 11.84
CA MET A 1 -32.49 55.16 11.22
C MET A 1 -31.94 54.10 12.16
N THR A 2 -32.12 52.84 11.78
CA THR A 2 -32.55 51.77 12.69
C THR A 2 -31.39 50.88 13.15
N GLU A 3 -31.47 50.36 14.38
CA GLU A 3 -30.49 49.49 15.08
C GLU A 3 -29.85 48.40 14.19
N LYS A 4 -30.57 47.91 13.18
CA LYS A 4 -30.04 46.97 12.17
C LYS A 4 -28.77 47.45 11.47
N ARG A 5 -28.61 48.76 11.20
CA ARG A 5 -27.38 49.29 10.54
C ARG A 5 -26.16 49.35 11.46
N ILE A 6 -26.36 49.41 12.78
CA ILE A 6 -25.28 49.41 13.76
C ILE A 6 -24.77 47.99 13.99
N VAL A 7 -25.69 47.00 14.06
CA VAL A 7 -25.34 45.58 14.19
C VAL A 7 -24.62 45.06 12.94
N THR A 8 -25.05 45.43 11.73
CA THR A 8 -24.33 45.05 10.51
C THR A 8 -22.93 45.64 10.46
N ARG A 9 -22.74 46.90 10.84
CA ARG A 9 -21.40 47.52 10.89
C ARG A 9 -20.49 46.93 11.98
N LEU A 10 -21.04 46.51 13.12
CA LEU A 10 -20.26 45.82 14.15
C LEU A 10 -19.82 44.41 13.71
N ILE A 11 -20.69 43.66 13.02
CA ILE A 11 -20.36 42.33 12.48
C ILE A 11 -19.32 42.44 11.36
N THR A 12 -19.39 43.47 10.49
CA THR A 12 -18.36 43.68 9.46
C THR A 12 -17.01 44.10 10.06
N VAL A 13 -16.99 44.90 11.14
CA VAL A 13 -15.74 45.29 11.81
C VAL A 13 -15.14 44.14 12.64
N ILE A 14 -15.97 43.27 13.24
CA ILE A 14 -15.50 42.05 13.92
C ILE A 14 -15.01 41.00 12.91
N LEU A 15 -15.66 40.84 11.74
CA LEU A 15 -15.12 39.99 10.66
C LEU A 15 -13.82 40.56 10.05
N LEU A 16 -13.68 41.89 9.97
CA LEU A 16 -12.42 42.53 9.54
C LEU A 16 -11.31 42.42 10.60
N LEU A 17 -11.64 42.45 11.88
CA LEU A 17 -10.66 42.26 12.96
C LEU A 17 -10.26 40.79 13.16
N VAL A 18 -11.15 39.83 12.86
CA VAL A 18 -10.83 38.39 12.84
C VAL A 18 -10.05 37.99 11.57
N THR A 19 -10.15 38.73 10.47
CA THR A 19 -9.33 38.50 9.26
C THR A 19 -8.00 39.26 9.26
N VAL A 20 -7.82 40.27 10.11
CA VAL A 20 -6.54 41.00 10.26
C VAL A 20 -5.67 40.45 11.41
N ALA A 21 -6.19 39.56 12.26
CA ALA A 21 -5.40 38.85 13.28
C ALA A 21 -4.69 37.57 12.77
N SER A 22 -4.93 37.15 11.52
CA SER A 22 -4.28 35.98 10.90
C SER A 22 -3.26 36.33 9.80
N VAL A 23 -2.91 37.61 9.66
CA VAL A 23 -1.81 38.05 8.77
C VAL A 23 -0.81 38.85 9.60
N ILE A 24 -0.19 38.19 10.57
CA ILE A 24 1.19 38.49 10.94
C ILE A 24 2.01 37.41 10.23
N LEU A 25 2.34 37.67 8.97
CA LEU A 25 3.53 37.08 8.37
C LEU A 25 4.71 37.56 9.24
N PRO A 26 5.54 36.67 9.82
CA PRO A 26 6.88 37.09 10.14
C PRO A 26 7.53 37.44 8.80
N ALA A 27 7.86 38.71 8.65
CA ALA A 27 8.76 39.16 7.60
C ALA A 27 10.04 38.32 7.69
N SER A 28 10.36 37.62 6.60
CA SER A 28 11.66 37.04 6.27
C SER A 28 12.40 36.40 7.47
N ALA A 29 11.99 35.18 7.84
CA ALA A 29 13.00 34.20 8.18
C ALA A 29 13.59 33.76 6.84
N ALA A 30 14.84 34.16 6.55
CA ALA A 30 15.63 33.42 5.58
C ALA A 30 15.52 31.94 5.97
N SER A 31 14.96 31.11 5.09
CA SER A 31 14.93 29.67 5.31
C SER A 31 16.36 29.24 5.55
N ASP A 32 16.67 28.84 6.77
CA ASP A 32 17.92 28.17 7.07
C ASP A 32 17.84 26.84 6.32
N THR A 33 18.39 26.80 5.11
CA THR A 33 18.39 25.64 4.21
C THR A 33 19.36 24.55 4.69
N SER A 34 19.67 24.53 5.98
CA SER A 34 20.45 23.48 6.63
C SER A 34 19.52 22.31 7.00
N ASP A 35 20.06 21.09 6.94
CA ASP A 35 19.35 19.88 7.35
C ASP A 35 18.79 20.01 8.79
N ASP A 36 19.51 20.73 9.67
CA ASP A 36 19.08 21.03 11.04
C ASP A 36 17.86 21.96 11.09
N GLY A 37 17.81 22.99 10.24
CA GLY A 37 16.67 23.90 10.13
C GLY A 37 15.39 23.16 9.71
N PHE A 38 15.48 22.27 8.71
CA PHE A 38 14.32 21.48 8.28
C PHE A 38 13.90 20.46 9.34
N ALA A 39 14.83 19.83 10.05
CA ALA A 39 14.51 18.92 11.16
C ALA A 39 13.64 19.60 12.23
N GLU A 40 13.95 20.85 12.60
CA GLU A 40 13.11 21.62 13.53
C GLU A 40 11.72 21.92 12.97
N THR A 41 11.58 22.16 11.66
CA THR A 41 10.24 22.32 11.05
C THR A 41 9.42 21.03 11.14
N LEU A 42 10.03 19.86 10.98
CA LEU A 42 9.35 18.56 11.12
C LEU A 42 8.91 18.31 12.57
N ARG A 43 9.76 18.64 13.56
CA ARG A 43 9.39 18.57 14.98
C ARG A 43 8.22 19.50 15.29
N ALA A 44 8.28 20.74 14.82
CA ALA A 44 7.21 21.72 15.00
C ALA A 44 5.90 21.29 14.30
N ALA A 45 6.00 20.55 13.18
CA ALA A 45 4.85 19.94 12.51
C ALA A 45 4.26 18.73 13.26
N GLY A 46 4.89 18.27 14.35
CA GLY A 46 4.40 17.21 15.21
C GLY A 46 4.99 15.82 14.94
N PHE A 47 6.06 15.72 14.13
CA PHE A 47 6.77 14.45 13.94
C PHE A 47 7.66 14.12 15.15
N PRO A 48 7.59 12.88 15.67
CA PRO A 48 8.58 12.37 16.63
C PRO A 48 9.97 12.25 16.01
N ASP A 49 11.03 12.33 16.82
CA ASP A 49 12.43 12.22 16.35
C ASP A 49 12.71 10.95 15.54
N THR A 50 11.98 9.87 15.80
CA THR A 50 12.14 8.59 15.10
C THR A 50 11.71 8.61 13.62
N TYR A 51 11.04 9.68 13.16
CA TYR A 51 10.66 9.88 11.75
C TYR A 51 11.66 10.76 11.00
N ILE A 52 12.36 11.64 11.71
CA ILE A 52 13.10 12.76 11.14
C ILE A 52 14.21 12.32 10.17
N PRO A 53 15.04 11.30 10.48
CA PRO A 53 16.13 10.91 9.57
C PRO A 53 15.64 10.50 8.18
N ASP A 54 14.54 9.74 8.10
CA ASP A 54 14.00 9.29 6.82
C ASP A 54 13.33 10.43 6.05
N LEU A 55 12.61 11.33 6.75
CA LEU A 55 11.99 12.50 6.13
C LEU A 55 13.02 13.50 5.60
N LEU A 56 14.14 13.71 6.33
CA LEU A 56 15.28 14.49 5.84
C LEU A 56 15.87 13.85 4.57
N ALA A 57 16.05 12.53 4.56
CA ALA A 57 16.56 11.82 3.39
C ALA A 57 15.65 11.95 2.17
N LEU A 58 14.33 12.00 2.37
CA LEU A 58 13.35 12.28 1.32
C LEU A 58 13.41 13.72 0.85
N HIS A 59 13.40 14.69 1.77
CA HIS A 59 13.46 16.12 1.44
C HIS A 59 14.73 16.48 0.67
N LYS A 60 15.87 15.89 1.04
CA LYS A 60 17.13 16.07 0.31
C LYS A 60 17.07 15.62 -1.15
N LYS A 61 16.29 14.57 -1.43
CA LYS A 61 16.07 14.08 -2.80
C LYS A 61 15.03 14.92 -3.54
N HIS A 62 13.99 15.35 -2.81
CA HIS A 62 12.83 16.06 -3.35
C HIS A 62 12.50 17.30 -2.49
N PRO A 63 13.18 18.44 -2.71
CA PRO A 63 13.03 19.61 -1.85
C PRO A 63 11.62 20.23 -1.85
N GLU A 64 10.86 20.03 -2.94
CA GLU A 64 9.49 20.54 -3.09
C GLU A 64 8.45 19.64 -2.38
N TRP A 65 8.85 18.48 -1.85
CA TRP A 65 7.95 17.61 -1.11
C TRP A 65 7.73 18.12 0.31
N THR A 66 6.46 18.09 0.73
CA THR A 66 6.02 18.55 2.05
C THR A 66 5.39 17.42 2.84
N PHE A 67 5.57 17.43 4.16
CA PHE A 67 5.13 16.37 5.06
C PHE A 67 4.26 16.96 6.17
N GLU A 68 3.07 16.41 6.37
CA GLU A 68 2.15 16.74 7.45
C GLU A 68 2.05 15.55 8.41
N ALA A 69 2.26 15.78 9.71
CA ALA A 69 1.99 14.78 10.73
C ALA A 69 0.50 14.79 11.10
N ILE A 70 -0.20 13.70 10.82
CA ILE A 70 -1.59 13.49 11.25
C ILE A 70 -1.56 12.79 12.60
N ASN A 71 -1.62 13.56 13.69
CA ASN A 71 -1.59 13.01 15.05
C ASN A 71 -2.93 12.34 15.38
N ILE A 72 -3.01 11.03 15.12
CA ILE A 72 -4.23 10.23 15.25
C ILE A 72 -4.74 10.22 16.70
N THR A 73 -3.83 10.08 17.65
CA THR A 73 -4.19 10.02 19.07
C THR A 73 -4.76 11.36 19.54
N ALA A 74 -4.09 12.48 19.24
CA ALA A 74 -4.59 13.80 19.61
C ALA A 74 -5.93 14.12 18.95
N LEU A 75 -6.09 13.79 17.66
CA LEU A 75 -7.35 13.99 16.94
C LEU A 75 -8.48 13.15 17.54
N SER A 76 -8.22 11.90 17.94
CA SER A 76 -9.23 11.02 18.52
C SER A 76 -9.70 11.52 19.88
N HIS A 77 -8.76 12.00 20.70
CA HIS A 77 -9.04 12.61 21.99
C HIS A 77 -9.86 13.91 21.81
N ALA A 78 -9.48 14.77 20.86
CA ALA A 78 -10.21 16.01 20.56
C ALA A 78 -11.64 15.76 20.03
N ALA A 79 -11.85 14.66 19.30
CA ALA A 79 -13.15 14.26 18.79
C ALA A 79 -14.07 13.64 19.86
N GLY A 80 -13.57 13.41 21.09
CA GLY A 80 -14.32 12.72 22.14
C GLY A 80 -14.51 11.23 21.88
N ASN A 81 -13.70 10.65 20.99
CA ASN A 81 -13.70 9.22 20.70
C ASN A 81 -12.90 8.46 21.78
N GLU A 82 -12.95 7.12 21.73
CA GLU A 82 -11.92 6.31 22.40
C GLU A 82 -10.53 6.75 21.90
N VAL A 83 -9.54 6.81 22.80
CA VAL A 83 -8.23 7.37 22.47
C VAL A 83 -7.45 6.37 21.62
N TYR A 84 -7.19 6.74 20.37
CA TYR A 84 -6.52 5.90 19.37
C TYR A 84 -5.00 5.94 19.57
N THR A 85 -4.52 5.26 20.62
CA THR A 85 -3.09 4.96 20.80
C THR A 85 -2.62 3.88 19.83
N TRP A 86 -1.30 3.69 19.69
CA TRP A 86 -0.73 2.62 18.89
C TRP A 86 -1.29 1.23 19.27
N ASP A 87 -1.22 0.88 20.56
CA ASP A 87 -1.72 -0.42 21.04
C ASP A 87 -3.23 -0.58 20.77
N TYR A 88 -4.02 0.51 20.82
CA TYR A 88 -5.44 0.49 20.49
C TYR A 88 -5.69 0.21 19.01
N VAL A 89 -5.07 0.98 18.11
CA VAL A 89 -5.31 0.83 16.66
C VAL A 89 -4.81 -0.53 16.16
N ILE A 90 -3.70 -1.04 16.68
CA ILE A 90 -3.22 -2.39 16.36
C ILE A 90 -4.24 -3.43 16.80
N LYS A 91 -4.78 -3.34 18.02
CA LYS A 91 -5.83 -4.27 18.48
C LYS A 91 -7.06 -4.24 17.58
N GLN A 92 -7.49 -3.05 17.13
CA GLN A 92 -8.60 -2.93 16.20
C GLN A 92 -8.26 -3.63 14.87
N GLU A 93 -7.07 -3.40 14.33
CA GLU A 93 -6.65 -3.94 13.04
C GLU A 93 -6.27 -5.43 13.07
N SER A 94 -5.85 -5.98 14.20
CA SER A 94 -5.43 -7.39 14.33
C SER A 94 -6.51 -8.29 14.94
N ASP A 95 -7.22 -7.86 15.98
CA ASP A 95 -8.00 -8.76 16.85
C ASP A 95 -9.52 -8.57 16.69
N ALA A 96 -9.97 -7.35 16.38
CA ALA A 96 -11.40 -7.04 16.40
C ALA A 96 -12.18 -7.66 15.22
N ASN A 97 -11.52 -7.96 14.11
CA ASN A 97 -12.14 -8.60 12.96
C ASN A 97 -11.11 -9.38 12.12
N GLU A 98 -11.24 -10.70 12.11
CA GLU A 98 -10.38 -11.63 11.38
C GLU A 98 -10.31 -11.45 9.86
N LYS A 99 -11.27 -10.73 9.25
CA LYS A 99 -11.33 -10.47 7.80
C LYS A 99 -10.84 -9.07 7.40
N ARG A 100 -10.33 -8.28 8.34
CA ARG A 100 -9.94 -6.87 8.09
C ARG A 100 -8.60 -6.76 7.40
N ASN A 101 -7.62 -7.52 7.86
CA ASN A 101 -6.28 -7.59 7.30
C ASN A 101 -6.01 -9.02 6.85
N LEU A 102 -5.96 -9.21 5.53
CA LEU A 102 -5.81 -10.49 4.88
C LEU A 102 -4.49 -10.57 4.10
N VAL A 103 -3.84 -11.71 4.18
CA VAL A 103 -2.66 -12.06 3.39
C VAL A 103 -2.98 -13.26 2.51
N THR A 104 -2.35 -13.33 1.34
CA THR A 104 -2.68 -14.39 0.39
C THR A 104 -2.22 -15.75 0.89
N LYS A 105 -2.80 -16.81 0.36
CA LYS A 105 -2.30 -18.19 0.53
C LYS A 105 -0.99 -18.47 -0.21
N ALA A 106 -0.39 -17.48 -0.88
CA ALA A 106 0.90 -17.66 -1.54
C ALA A 106 1.98 -17.98 -0.50
N ASP A 107 2.90 -18.86 -0.88
CA ASP A 107 3.87 -19.46 0.03
C ASP A 107 4.86 -18.41 0.57
N ASP A 108 5.20 -17.41 -0.24
CA ASP A 108 6.02 -16.25 0.13
C ASP A 108 5.39 -15.33 1.19
N GLN A 109 4.07 -15.43 1.41
CA GLN A 109 3.36 -14.68 2.45
C GLN A 109 3.05 -15.50 3.71
N PHE A 110 3.59 -16.73 3.82
CA PHE A 110 3.32 -17.62 4.95
C PHE A 110 3.64 -16.97 6.31
N ILE A 111 4.76 -16.27 6.41
CA ILE A 111 5.22 -15.60 7.64
C ILE A 111 4.26 -14.50 8.14
N LEU A 112 3.43 -13.97 7.25
CA LEU A 112 2.49 -12.91 7.60
C LEU A 112 1.18 -13.44 8.18
N ARG A 113 0.97 -14.76 8.19
CA ARG A 113 -0.32 -15.36 8.55
C ARG A 113 -0.50 -15.41 10.07
N ASN A 114 -1.73 -15.19 10.53
CA ASN A 114 -2.10 -15.42 11.91
C ASN A 114 -2.29 -16.92 12.16
N PHE A 115 -1.30 -17.57 12.75
CA PHE A 115 -1.37 -19.00 13.04
C PHE A 115 -2.34 -19.38 14.16
N THR A 116 -2.85 -18.44 14.96
CA THR A 116 -3.91 -18.76 15.93
C THR A 116 -5.28 -18.89 15.27
N ASN A 117 -5.43 -18.36 14.05
CA ASN A 117 -6.62 -18.44 13.22
C ASN A 117 -6.31 -19.07 11.84
N PRO A 118 -6.45 -20.40 11.69
CA PRO A 118 -6.12 -21.09 10.45
C PRO A 118 -7.21 -20.95 9.37
N ASN A 119 -8.26 -20.16 9.61
CA ASN A 119 -9.38 -20.05 8.69
C ASN A 119 -8.93 -19.47 7.34
N LEU A 120 -9.33 -20.16 6.27
CA LEU A 120 -9.15 -19.69 4.90
C LEU A 120 -10.40 -18.94 4.44
N TYR A 121 -10.23 -17.66 4.12
CA TYR A 121 -11.26 -16.77 3.61
C TYR A 121 -11.24 -16.72 2.09
N ASP A 122 -12.42 -16.65 1.49
CA ASP A 122 -12.65 -16.49 0.05
C ASP A 122 -11.76 -17.43 -0.81
N SER A 123 -11.50 -18.65 -0.31
CA SER A 123 -10.68 -19.71 -0.90
C SER A 123 -9.18 -19.42 -1.13
N GLY A 124 -8.66 -18.30 -0.63
CA GLY A 124 -7.33 -17.82 -0.99
C GLY A 124 -6.62 -16.89 0.00
N TRP A 125 -7.21 -16.61 1.15
CA TRP A 125 -6.72 -15.58 2.07
C TRP A 125 -6.71 -16.06 3.52
N TYR A 126 -5.67 -15.71 4.27
CA TYR A 126 -5.57 -15.93 5.72
C TYR A 126 -5.61 -14.59 6.45
N GLN A 127 -6.06 -14.59 7.70
CA GLN A 127 -5.89 -13.44 8.58
C GLN A 127 -4.39 -13.11 8.73
N ALA A 128 -4.03 -11.84 8.71
CA ALA A 128 -2.67 -11.39 8.97
C ALA A 128 -2.33 -11.49 10.47
N SER A 129 -1.09 -11.85 10.81
CA SER A 129 -0.60 -11.84 12.19
C SER A 129 -0.54 -10.41 12.74
N LYS A 130 -0.59 -10.29 14.08
CA LYS A 130 -0.43 -8.98 14.74
C LYS A 130 0.87 -8.29 14.35
N SER A 131 1.99 -9.02 14.31
CA SER A 131 3.29 -8.47 13.91
C SER A 131 3.31 -8.01 12.44
N ALA A 132 2.60 -8.69 11.55
CA ALA A 132 2.43 -8.25 10.16
C ALA A 132 1.66 -6.94 10.08
N VAL A 133 0.60 -6.79 10.88
CA VAL A 133 -0.18 -5.56 10.97
C VAL A 133 0.65 -4.43 11.57
N GLU A 134 1.36 -4.65 12.67
CA GLU A 134 2.29 -3.69 13.30
C GLU A 134 3.32 -3.17 12.30
N TYR A 135 3.96 -4.08 11.56
CA TYR A 135 4.92 -3.72 10.53
C TYR A 135 4.31 -2.84 9.43
N MET A 136 3.14 -3.20 8.92
CA MET A 136 2.49 -2.52 7.80
C MET A 136 1.84 -1.19 8.20
N MET A 137 1.51 -1.03 9.48
CA MET A 137 0.95 0.22 10.02
C MET A 137 2.03 1.19 10.50
N ASP A 138 3.25 0.75 10.78
CA ASP A 138 4.32 1.65 11.21
C ASP A 138 4.80 2.50 10.02
N PRO A 139 4.51 3.80 9.96
CA PRO A 139 4.82 4.60 8.78
C PRO A 139 6.32 4.73 8.53
N ARG A 140 7.15 4.64 9.60
CA ARG A 140 8.61 4.75 9.56
C ARG A 140 9.28 3.65 8.73
N ASN A 141 8.60 2.51 8.60
CA ASN A 141 9.03 1.46 7.68
C ASN A 141 9.01 1.97 6.23
N PHE A 142 8.06 2.81 5.88
CA PHE A 142 7.75 3.11 4.49
C PHE A 142 8.16 4.50 4.03
N LEU A 143 8.98 5.22 4.79
CA LEU A 143 9.52 6.54 4.43
C LEU A 143 10.68 6.41 3.43
N THR A 144 10.40 5.73 2.31
CA THR A 144 11.30 5.60 1.15
C THR A 144 10.67 6.30 -0.04
N GLU A 145 11.48 6.69 -1.03
CA GLU A 145 11.04 7.48 -2.20
C GLU A 145 9.82 6.86 -2.91
N GLU A 146 9.75 5.53 -2.96
CA GLU A 146 8.63 4.80 -3.55
C GLU A 146 7.46 4.63 -2.57
N GLN A 147 7.72 4.13 -1.36
CA GLN A 147 6.64 3.74 -0.44
C GLN A 147 5.99 4.92 0.29
N VAL A 148 6.62 6.10 0.30
CA VAL A 148 6.02 7.33 0.87
C VAL A 148 4.74 7.72 0.12
N PHE A 149 4.58 7.29 -1.14
CA PHE A 149 3.36 7.50 -1.92
C PHE A 149 2.10 6.87 -1.31
N GLN A 150 2.22 5.97 -0.33
CA GLN A 150 1.03 5.52 0.40
C GLN A 150 0.41 6.64 1.26
N PHE A 151 1.21 7.64 1.62
CA PHE A 151 0.82 8.84 2.38
C PHE A 151 0.53 10.04 1.48
N PHE A 152 0.62 9.88 0.15
CA PHE A 152 0.35 10.95 -0.80
C PHE A 152 -1.10 11.45 -0.63
N ASP A 153 -1.26 12.76 -0.43
CA ASP A 153 -2.57 13.36 -0.21
C ASP A 153 -3.35 13.45 -1.52
N LEU A 154 -4.46 12.71 -1.54
CA LEU A 154 -5.38 12.60 -2.66
C LEU A 154 -6.37 13.75 -2.71
N ARG A 155 -6.37 14.67 -1.74
CA ARG A 155 -7.18 15.89 -1.77
C ARG A 155 -6.66 16.86 -2.82
N TYR A 156 -7.56 17.72 -3.30
CA TYR A 156 -7.18 18.83 -4.16
C TYR A 156 -6.23 19.78 -3.42
N SER A 157 -5.16 20.18 -4.08
CA SER A 157 -4.26 21.26 -3.68
C SER A 157 -3.95 22.14 -4.89
N GLU A 158 -3.58 23.40 -4.63
CA GLU A 158 -3.11 24.32 -5.67
C GLU A 158 -1.77 23.88 -6.30
N THR A 159 -1.06 22.92 -5.68
CA THR A 159 0.19 22.35 -6.24
C THR A 159 -0.07 21.39 -7.40
N ALA A 160 -1.29 20.88 -7.54
CA ALA A 160 -1.67 20.06 -8.68
C ALA A 160 -1.92 20.95 -9.91
N THR A 161 -0.95 21.00 -10.83
CA THR A 161 -1.00 21.91 -12.00
C THR A 161 -1.58 21.24 -13.25
N LEU A 162 -2.10 22.07 -14.17
CA LEU A 162 -2.56 21.61 -15.48
C LEU A 162 -1.44 20.89 -16.25
N ASP A 163 -0.20 21.35 -16.14
CA ASP A 163 0.96 20.74 -16.82
C ASP A 163 1.28 19.35 -16.26
N ALA A 164 1.16 19.16 -14.94
CA ALA A 164 1.32 17.83 -14.33
C ALA A 164 0.25 16.86 -14.85
N VAL A 165 -1.00 17.31 -14.99
CA VAL A 165 -2.07 16.50 -15.57
C VAL A 165 -1.81 16.20 -17.05
N LYS A 166 -1.38 17.20 -17.84
CA LYS A 166 -0.98 17.02 -19.24
C LYS A 166 0.14 15.99 -19.40
N ALA A 167 1.12 15.99 -18.50
CA ALA A 167 2.20 14.98 -18.50
C ALA A 167 1.67 13.56 -18.27
N VAL A 168 0.65 13.37 -17.42
CA VAL A 168 -0.02 12.07 -17.28
C VAL A 168 -0.80 11.69 -18.55
N CYS A 169 -1.48 12.65 -19.18
CA CYS A 169 -2.24 12.41 -20.41
C CYS A 169 -1.36 12.14 -21.63
N ALA A 170 -0.13 12.65 -21.66
CA ALA A 170 0.79 12.55 -22.79
C ALA A 170 1.02 11.08 -23.22
N GLY A 171 0.99 10.87 -24.53
CA GLY A 171 1.14 9.56 -25.19
C GLY A 171 -0.07 8.63 -25.05
N THR A 172 -1.16 9.07 -24.41
CA THR A 172 -2.37 8.25 -24.20
C THR A 172 -3.55 8.72 -25.05
N PHE A 173 -4.64 7.94 -25.06
CA PHE A 173 -5.91 8.34 -25.67
C PHE A 173 -6.51 9.63 -25.08
N MET A 174 -6.05 10.06 -23.90
CA MET A 174 -6.46 11.31 -23.26
C MET A 174 -5.67 12.52 -23.76
N GLN A 175 -4.56 12.31 -24.47
CA GLN A 175 -3.78 13.42 -25.03
C GLN A 175 -4.57 14.14 -26.12
N ASP A 176 -4.70 15.46 -26.00
CA ASP A 176 -5.20 16.40 -27.02
C ASP A 176 -6.58 16.04 -27.64
N ALA A 177 -7.33 15.14 -26.99
CA ALA A 177 -8.68 14.77 -27.36
C ALA A 177 -9.69 15.65 -26.61
N GLY A 178 -10.56 16.34 -27.36
CA GLY A 178 -11.81 16.87 -26.82
C GLY A 178 -12.74 15.72 -26.43
N LEU A 179 -13.59 15.92 -25.41
CA LEU A 179 -14.71 15.02 -25.19
C LEU A 179 -15.81 15.39 -26.19
N ASP A 180 -16.34 14.40 -26.90
CA ASP A 180 -17.25 14.57 -28.06
C ASP A 180 -18.59 15.32 -27.76
N ASP A 181 -18.80 15.96 -26.60
CA ASP A 181 -20.08 16.60 -26.24
C ASP A 181 -19.99 17.70 -25.15
N ILE A 182 -20.95 18.65 -25.21
CA ILE A 182 -21.33 19.81 -24.33
C ILE A 182 -20.21 20.80 -23.96
N TYR A 183 -18.97 20.33 -23.82
CA TYR A 183 -17.76 21.11 -23.50
C TYR A 183 -16.64 20.74 -24.50
N ALA A 184 -16.97 20.70 -25.79
CA ALA A 184 -16.10 20.20 -26.86
C ALA A 184 -14.72 20.89 -26.96
N ASP A 185 -14.58 22.06 -26.36
CA ASP A 185 -13.35 22.87 -26.39
C ASP A 185 -12.36 22.55 -25.26
N MET A 186 -12.71 21.67 -24.31
CA MET A 186 -11.83 21.28 -23.20
C MET A 186 -11.13 19.95 -23.48
N THR A 187 -9.85 19.90 -23.11
CA THR A 187 -9.03 18.68 -23.07
C THR A 187 -9.34 17.83 -21.84
N TYR A 188 -9.03 16.54 -21.87
CA TYR A 188 -9.07 15.67 -20.68
C TYR A 188 -8.36 16.31 -19.47
N ALA A 189 -7.21 16.94 -19.69
CA ALA A 189 -6.45 17.55 -18.60
C ALA A 189 -7.24 18.68 -17.92
N GLU A 190 -7.91 19.53 -18.69
CA GLU A 190 -8.74 20.61 -18.16
C GLU A 190 -9.97 20.06 -17.44
N TYR A 191 -10.58 18.98 -17.94
CA TYR A 191 -11.66 18.31 -17.22
C TYR A 191 -11.22 17.72 -15.90
N PHE A 192 -10.06 17.04 -15.84
CA PHE A 192 -9.55 16.53 -14.57
C PHE A 192 -9.28 17.67 -13.59
N MET A 193 -8.70 18.79 -14.05
CA MET A 193 -8.49 19.98 -13.23
C MET A 193 -9.81 20.52 -12.66
N GLN A 194 -10.83 20.69 -13.51
CA GLN A 194 -12.15 21.16 -13.08
C GLN A 194 -12.80 20.19 -12.09
N ILE A 195 -12.88 18.90 -12.45
CA ILE A 195 -13.49 17.86 -11.62
C ILE A 195 -12.78 17.74 -10.28
N GLY A 196 -11.44 17.76 -10.29
CA GLY A 196 -10.63 17.69 -9.08
C GLY A 196 -10.93 18.86 -8.13
N LYS A 197 -11.00 20.08 -8.67
CA LYS A 197 -11.36 21.28 -7.90
C LYS A 197 -12.78 21.22 -7.34
N GLU A 198 -13.75 20.80 -8.14
CA GLU A 198 -15.16 20.72 -7.73
C GLU A 198 -15.40 19.63 -6.68
N LEU A 199 -14.70 18.51 -6.78
CA LEU A 199 -14.88 17.37 -5.87
C LEU A 199 -13.96 17.39 -4.65
N GLY A 200 -12.91 18.22 -4.66
CA GLY A 200 -11.87 18.24 -3.64
C GLY A 200 -10.86 17.09 -3.79
N ALA A 201 -10.65 16.58 -5.00
CA ALA A 201 -9.70 15.49 -5.29
C ALA A 201 -8.51 15.97 -6.14
N ASN A 202 -7.36 15.35 -5.94
CA ASN A 202 -6.15 15.66 -6.69
C ASN A 202 -6.34 15.29 -8.19
N PRO A 203 -6.26 16.26 -9.12
CA PRO A 203 -6.55 16.03 -10.54
C PRO A 203 -5.48 15.18 -11.23
N VAL A 204 -4.22 15.25 -10.79
CA VAL A 204 -3.14 14.38 -11.28
C VAL A 204 -3.43 12.94 -10.87
N TYR A 205 -4.00 12.73 -9.68
CA TYR A 205 -4.46 11.42 -9.25
C TYR A 205 -5.61 10.87 -10.10
N LEU A 206 -6.63 11.69 -10.36
CA LEU A 206 -7.75 11.25 -11.20
C LEU A 206 -7.28 10.84 -12.60
N ALA A 207 -6.41 11.63 -13.23
CA ALA A 207 -5.84 11.30 -14.54
C ALA A 207 -5.00 10.02 -14.49
N THR A 208 -4.20 9.83 -13.43
CA THR A 208 -3.37 8.63 -13.25
C THR A 208 -4.22 7.38 -13.10
N VAL A 209 -5.31 7.44 -12.34
CA VAL A 209 -6.25 6.32 -12.20
C VAL A 209 -6.83 5.96 -13.57
N VAL A 210 -7.37 6.93 -14.31
CA VAL A 210 -7.96 6.65 -15.64
C VAL A 210 -6.93 6.07 -16.61
N ARG A 211 -5.70 6.59 -16.63
CA ARG A 211 -4.60 6.02 -17.42
C ARG A 211 -4.32 4.56 -17.06
N ASN A 212 -4.26 4.24 -15.78
CA ASN A 212 -3.96 2.88 -15.31
C ASN A 212 -5.12 1.91 -15.61
N GLU A 213 -6.36 2.35 -15.42
CA GLU A 213 -7.56 1.53 -15.61
C GLU A 213 -7.88 1.27 -17.09
N GLN A 214 -7.60 2.24 -17.97
CA GLN A 214 -7.97 2.17 -19.40
C GLN A 214 -6.78 1.89 -20.31
N GLY A 215 -5.56 1.95 -19.76
CA GLY A 215 -4.32 1.82 -20.49
C GLY A 215 -4.06 2.98 -21.45
N VAL A 216 -2.91 2.93 -22.11
CA VAL A 216 -2.46 3.98 -23.03
C VAL A 216 -3.43 4.20 -24.19
N LYS A 217 -4.02 3.13 -24.73
CA LYS A 217 -4.89 3.20 -25.91
C LYS A 217 -6.37 3.44 -25.62
N GLY A 218 -6.83 3.26 -24.38
CA GLY A 218 -8.24 3.49 -24.03
C GLY A 218 -9.24 2.63 -24.80
N THR A 219 -8.89 1.39 -25.16
CA THR A 219 -9.74 0.54 -26.03
C THR A 219 -10.79 -0.28 -25.28
N SER A 220 -11.00 0.00 -24.00
CA SER A 220 -11.99 -0.73 -23.19
C SER A 220 -13.40 -0.50 -23.73
N PRO A 221 -14.23 -1.55 -23.88
CA PRO A 221 -15.65 -1.38 -24.19
C PRO A 221 -16.38 -0.46 -23.19
N LEU A 222 -15.91 -0.37 -21.94
CA LEU A 222 -16.50 0.50 -20.92
C LEU A 222 -16.40 1.99 -21.23
N ILE A 223 -15.50 2.42 -22.13
CA ILE A 223 -15.32 3.83 -22.50
C ILE A 223 -15.52 4.11 -23.99
N SER A 224 -15.99 3.12 -24.76
CA SER A 224 -16.17 3.24 -26.21
C SER A 224 -17.52 3.84 -26.62
N GLY A 225 -18.50 3.86 -25.71
CA GLY A 225 -19.90 4.13 -26.05
C GLY A 225 -20.61 2.99 -26.79
N LEU A 226 -19.93 1.86 -27.04
CA LEU A 226 -20.46 0.69 -27.77
C LEU A 226 -20.45 -0.59 -26.92
N CYS A 227 -20.47 -0.44 -25.58
CA CYS A 227 -20.39 -1.58 -24.67
C CYS A 227 -21.60 -2.50 -24.78
N GLY A 228 -22.79 -1.95 -25.04
CA GLY A 228 -24.02 -2.72 -25.26
C GLY A 228 -23.93 -3.65 -26.46
N ASP A 229 -23.35 -3.18 -27.56
CA ASP A 229 -23.06 -4.02 -28.72
C ASP A 229 -22.07 -5.14 -28.39
N LYS A 230 -21.03 -4.84 -27.59
CA LYS A 230 -20.07 -5.86 -27.16
C LYS A 230 -20.70 -6.90 -26.22
N LEU A 231 -21.58 -6.47 -25.32
CA LEU A 231 -22.35 -7.36 -24.45
C LEU A 231 -23.28 -8.25 -25.27
N TRP A 232 -24.00 -7.69 -26.24
CA TRP A 232 -24.83 -8.46 -27.16
C TRP A 232 -23.98 -9.44 -27.97
N TYR A 233 -22.84 -9.02 -28.49
CA TYR A 233 -21.91 -9.92 -29.20
C TYR A 233 -21.47 -11.10 -28.31
N TYR A 234 -21.14 -10.86 -27.04
CA TYR A 234 -20.78 -11.93 -26.10
C TYR A 234 -21.96 -12.86 -25.78
N TYR A 235 -23.17 -12.32 -25.66
CA TYR A 235 -24.37 -13.08 -25.32
C TYR A 235 -24.95 -13.85 -26.52
N ASN A 236 -25.14 -13.16 -27.65
CA ASN A 236 -25.65 -13.70 -28.92
C ASN A 236 -24.61 -14.57 -29.66
N GLY A 237 -23.34 -14.48 -29.26
CA GLY A 237 -22.19 -15.12 -29.90
C GLY A 237 -21.73 -16.45 -29.31
N LYS A 238 -22.57 -17.21 -28.60
CA LYS A 238 -22.26 -18.58 -28.10
C LYS A 238 -21.14 -18.68 -27.03
N TYR A 239 -20.68 -17.58 -26.45
CA TYR A 239 -19.53 -17.58 -25.53
C TYR A 239 -19.92 -17.81 -24.06
N THR A 240 -20.40 -19.02 -23.74
CA THR A 240 -20.68 -19.43 -22.34
C THR A 240 -19.42 -19.57 -21.49
N ASP A 241 -18.24 -19.70 -22.09
CA ASP A 241 -16.96 -19.85 -21.38
C ASP A 241 -15.90 -18.86 -21.84
N LYS A 242 -15.40 -18.94 -23.09
CA LYS A 242 -14.29 -18.12 -23.60
C LYS A 242 -14.55 -17.59 -25.01
N ASP A 243 -13.99 -16.44 -25.38
CA ASP A 243 -14.01 -15.91 -26.75
C ASP A 243 -12.95 -16.55 -27.66
N GLU A 244 -12.88 -16.14 -28.94
CA GLU A 244 -11.92 -16.67 -29.91
C GLU A 244 -10.44 -16.49 -29.51
N ASN A 245 -10.14 -15.58 -28.58
CA ASN A 245 -8.79 -15.32 -28.09
C ASN A 245 -8.53 -16.01 -26.75
N GLY A 246 -9.42 -16.91 -26.31
CA GLY A 246 -9.31 -17.65 -25.06
C GLY A 246 -9.65 -16.83 -23.81
N LYS A 247 -10.19 -15.62 -23.96
CA LYS A 247 -10.54 -14.74 -22.85
C LYS A 247 -11.86 -15.17 -22.22
N LEU A 248 -11.88 -15.29 -20.89
CA LEU A 248 -13.04 -15.82 -20.16
C LEU A 248 -14.23 -14.86 -20.22
N ILE A 249 -15.30 -15.24 -20.92
CA ILE A 249 -16.50 -14.41 -21.11
C ILE A 249 -17.57 -14.73 -20.07
N LYS A 250 -17.93 -16.02 -19.94
CA LYS A 250 -19.00 -16.50 -19.05
C LYS A 250 -20.33 -15.76 -19.20
N ALA A 251 -20.85 -15.66 -20.42
CA ALA A 251 -22.21 -15.17 -20.64
C ALA A 251 -23.25 -16.19 -20.13
N PRO A 252 -24.35 -15.76 -19.48
CA PRO A 252 -25.40 -16.67 -19.03
C PRO A 252 -26.16 -17.27 -20.23
N ALA A 253 -26.73 -18.45 -20.04
CA ALA A 253 -27.44 -19.18 -21.11
C ALA A 253 -28.78 -18.53 -21.52
N SER A 254 -29.37 -17.71 -20.65
CA SER A 254 -30.63 -16.99 -20.91
C SER A 254 -30.74 -15.75 -20.01
N GLY A 255 -31.76 -14.92 -20.20
CA GLY A 255 -32.11 -13.80 -19.31
C GLY A 255 -31.83 -12.40 -19.87
N HIS A 256 -31.36 -12.28 -21.12
CA HIS A 256 -31.15 -10.99 -21.78
C HIS A 256 -31.73 -10.96 -23.20
N SER A 257 -32.16 -9.77 -23.64
CA SER A 257 -32.56 -9.47 -25.02
C SER A 257 -31.53 -8.56 -25.69
N GLU A 258 -31.53 -8.53 -27.04
CA GLU A 258 -30.67 -7.64 -27.82
C GLU A 258 -30.86 -6.19 -27.43
N ASP A 259 -32.12 -5.70 -27.49
CA ASP A 259 -32.47 -4.33 -27.15
C ASP A 259 -32.08 -3.98 -25.70
N GLY A 260 -32.26 -4.91 -24.77
CA GLY A 260 -31.93 -4.70 -23.36
C GLY A 260 -30.44 -4.54 -23.10
N LEU A 261 -29.57 -5.23 -23.85
CA LEU A 261 -28.12 -5.06 -23.75
C LEU A 261 -27.64 -3.85 -24.56
N LYS A 262 -28.17 -3.63 -25.76
CA LYS A 262 -27.82 -2.48 -26.60
C LYS A 262 -28.27 -1.15 -26.02
N ALA A 263 -29.25 -1.13 -25.10
CA ALA A 263 -29.61 0.05 -24.33
C ALA A 263 -28.46 0.65 -23.49
N TYR A 264 -27.37 -0.09 -23.27
CA TYR A 264 -26.16 0.42 -22.62
C TYR A 264 -25.19 1.14 -23.58
N ASN A 265 -25.45 1.16 -24.90
CA ASN A 265 -24.69 1.99 -25.82
C ASN A 265 -24.90 3.49 -25.49
N GLY A 266 -23.87 4.30 -25.73
CA GLY A 266 -23.82 5.71 -25.34
C GLY A 266 -23.45 5.97 -23.88
N LEU A 267 -23.23 4.92 -23.06
CA LEU A 267 -22.76 5.06 -21.68
C LEU A 267 -21.24 4.84 -21.57
N TYR A 268 -20.63 5.49 -20.58
CA TYR A 268 -19.18 5.44 -20.34
C TYR A 268 -18.87 5.19 -18.87
N ASN A 269 -17.77 4.50 -18.57
CA ASN A 269 -17.28 4.23 -17.21
C ASN A 269 -15.74 4.19 -17.18
N TYR A 270 -15.12 5.35 -16.95
CA TYR A 270 -13.65 5.52 -16.97
C TYR A 270 -12.93 4.91 -15.76
N PHE A 271 -13.64 4.77 -14.63
CA PHE A 271 -13.07 4.35 -13.35
C PHE A 271 -13.40 2.88 -13.04
N ASN A 272 -13.93 2.12 -14.00
CA ASN A 272 -14.31 0.71 -13.84
C ASN A 272 -15.24 0.48 -12.63
N ILE A 273 -16.10 1.45 -12.31
CA ILE A 273 -17.01 1.39 -11.16
C ILE A 273 -17.94 0.18 -11.32
N SER A 274 -17.93 -0.73 -10.34
CA SER A 274 -18.70 -1.99 -10.35
C SER A 274 -18.40 -2.93 -11.53
N ALA A 275 -17.28 -2.74 -12.23
CA ALA A 275 -16.83 -3.62 -13.29
C ALA A 275 -16.06 -4.83 -12.71
N SER A 276 -16.78 -5.69 -12.00
CA SER A 276 -16.23 -6.87 -11.32
C SER A 276 -17.10 -8.10 -11.56
N GLY A 277 -16.51 -9.28 -11.50
CA GLY A 277 -17.23 -10.55 -11.61
C GLY A 277 -16.42 -11.61 -12.34
N THR A 278 -16.98 -12.81 -12.43
CA THR A 278 -16.32 -13.95 -13.08
C THR A 278 -16.61 -13.91 -14.59
N GLY A 279 -15.64 -13.41 -15.36
CA GLY A 279 -15.70 -13.34 -16.81
C GLY A 279 -16.19 -11.98 -17.34
N TYR A 280 -15.74 -11.63 -18.55
CA TYR A 280 -15.89 -10.29 -19.12
C TYR A 280 -17.33 -9.86 -19.37
N PHE A 281 -18.27 -10.80 -19.56
CA PHE A 281 -19.68 -10.44 -19.67
C PHE A 281 -20.18 -9.79 -18.37
N SER A 282 -19.92 -10.41 -17.22
CA SER A 282 -20.33 -9.89 -15.91
C SER A 282 -19.65 -8.57 -15.55
N ILE A 283 -18.35 -8.45 -15.87
CA ILE A 283 -17.56 -7.23 -15.66
C ILE A 283 -18.15 -6.05 -16.44
N TYR A 284 -18.38 -6.23 -17.75
CA TYR A 284 -18.91 -5.16 -18.59
C TYR A 284 -20.37 -4.82 -18.25
N LEU A 285 -21.20 -5.82 -17.97
CA LEU A 285 -22.59 -5.59 -17.59
C LEU A 285 -22.69 -4.86 -16.24
N GLY A 286 -21.87 -5.23 -15.25
CA GLY A 286 -21.79 -4.54 -13.97
C GLY A 286 -21.36 -3.08 -14.13
N GLY A 287 -20.31 -2.83 -14.91
CA GLY A 287 -19.83 -1.48 -15.21
C GLY A 287 -20.85 -0.61 -15.93
N MET A 288 -21.62 -1.16 -16.88
CA MET A 288 -22.65 -0.42 -17.59
C MET A 288 -23.93 -0.21 -16.77
N LYS A 289 -24.29 -1.16 -15.89
CA LYS A 289 -25.35 -0.93 -14.89
C LYS A 289 -25.00 0.22 -13.94
N ALA A 290 -23.74 0.31 -13.52
CA ALA A 290 -23.28 1.46 -12.72
C ALA A 290 -23.36 2.76 -13.52
N ALA A 291 -22.93 2.77 -14.79
CA ALA A 291 -23.04 3.95 -15.65
C ALA A 291 -24.49 4.38 -15.92
N ALA A 292 -25.41 3.42 -16.07
CA ALA A 292 -26.84 3.69 -16.25
C ALA A 292 -27.48 4.24 -14.97
N LYS A 293 -27.14 3.69 -13.80
CA LYS A 293 -27.53 4.26 -12.50
C LYS A 293 -26.96 5.67 -12.33
N GLY A 294 -25.72 5.86 -12.79
CA GLY A 294 -25.04 7.14 -12.88
C GLY A 294 -24.87 7.83 -11.53
N THR A 295 -25.08 9.15 -11.50
CA THR A 295 -24.95 9.97 -10.29
C THR A 295 -26.29 10.65 -9.97
N PRO A 296 -27.18 9.98 -9.19
CA PRO A 296 -28.52 10.49 -8.86
C PRO A 296 -28.56 11.93 -8.37
N ASP A 297 -27.66 12.30 -7.46
CA ASP A 297 -27.57 13.66 -6.89
C ASP A 297 -27.36 14.76 -7.94
N MET A 298 -26.80 14.41 -9.11
CA MET A 298 -26.50 15.35 -10.19
C MET A 298 -27.59 15.38 -11.26
N SER A 299 -28.62 14.52 -11.19
CA SER A 299 -29.64 14.38 -12.23
C SER A 299 -30.27 15.72 -12.63
N ALA A 300 -30.67 16.53 -11.64
CA ALA A 300 -31.27 17.84 -11.88
C ALA A 300 -30.31 18.80 -12.61
N GLN A 301 -29.03 18.80 -12.23
CA GLN A 301 -28.00 19.64 -12.85
C GLN A 301 -27.61 19.14 -14.25
N TRP A 302 -27.86 17.86 -14.55
CA TRP A 302 -27.47 17.18 -15.78
C TRP A 302 -28.61 17.02 -16.79
N GLY A 303 -29.64 17.85 -16.68
CA GLY A 303 -30.78 17.85 -17.61
C GLY A 303 -31.79 16.73 -17.34
N GLY A 304 -31.91 16.27 -16.10
CA GLY A 304 -32.90 15.28 -15.66
C GLY A 304 -32.47 13.82 -15.81
N SER A 305 -31.21 13.55 -16.20
CA SER A 305 -30.67 12.19 -16.28
C SER A 305 -29.41 12.04 -15.42
N PRO A 306 -29.39 11.07 -14.48
CA PRO A 306 -28.18 10.79 -13.70
C PRO A 306 -27.14 9.99 -14.49
N ALA A 307 -27.55 9.36 -15.61
CA ALA A 307 -26.73 8.41 -16.34
C ALA A 307 -25.45 9.06 -16.90
N TRP A 308 -24.39 8.27 -16.96
CA TRP A 308 -23.11 8.67 -17.54
C TRP A 308 -23.12 8.55 -19.06
N ASN A 309 -24.06 9.27 -19.68
CA ASN A 309 -24.32 9.27 -21.12
C ASN A 309 -23.48 10.27 -21.92
N THR A 310 -22.52 10.91 -21.26
CA THR A 310 -21.44 11.67 -21.89
C THR A 310 -20.13 11.29 -21.19
N ARG A 311 -19.01 11.46 -21.90
CA ARG A 311 -17.69 11.18 -21.31
C ARG A 311 -17.42 12.05 -20.08
N TRP A 312 -17.84 13.32 -20.09
CA TRP A 312 -17.69 14.22 -18.94
C TRP A 312 -18.47 13.73 -17.72
N LYS A 313 -19.75 13.35 -17.88
CA LYS A 313 -20.56 12.81 -16.77
C LYS A 313 -19.95 11.54 -16.20
N ALA A 314 -19.35 10.70 -17.06
CA ALA A 314 -18.65 9.50 -16.63
C ALA A 314 -17.36 9.78 -15.86
N LEU A 315 -16.58 10.78 -16.29
CA LEU A 315 -15.39 11.24 -15.57
C LEU A 315 -15.78 11.83 -14.21
N PHE A 316 -16.72 12.77 -14.18
CA PHE A 316 -17.20 13.40 -12.96
C PHE A 316 -17.84 12.38 -12.02
N GLY A 317 -18.78 11.58 -12.52
CA GLY A 317 -19.53 10.62 -11.71
C GLY A 317 -18.66 9.48 -11.18
N GLY A 318 -17.72 9.00 -11.98
CA GLY A 318 -16.72 8.02 -11.54
C GLY A 318 -15.79 8.59 -10.47
N ALA A 319 -15.25 9.79 -10.70
CA ALA A 319 -14.41 10.49 -9.72
C ALA A 319 -15.17 10.79 -8.42
N SER A 320 -16.44 11.23 -8.52
CA SER A 320 -17.30 11.54 -7.38
C SER A 320 -17.58 10.30 -6.52
N SER A 321 -17.80 9.15 -7.16
CA SER A 321 -18.01 7.87 -6.46
C SER A 321 -16.80 7.49 -5.59
N ALA A 322 -15.58 7.69 -6.09
CA ALA A 322 -14.36 7.43 -5.33
C ALA A 322 -14.10 8.51 -4.26
N THR A 323 -14.30 9.77 -4.61
CA THR A 323 -13.96 10.93 -3.76
C THR A 323 -14.90 11.04 -2.56
N LYS A 324 -16.22 11.01 -2.79
CA LYS A 324 -17.23 11.14 -1.72
C LYS A 324 -17.10 10.05 -0.66
N LYS A 325 -16.81 8.81 -1.08
CA LYS A 325 -16.79 7.66 -0.17
C LYS A 325 -15.51 7.56 0.66
N TYR A 326 -14.39 8.08 0.16
CA TYR A 326 -13.08 7.88 0.79
C TYR A 326 -12.41 9.22 1.10
N ILE A 327 -12.03 9.99 0.08
CA ILE A 327 -11.25 11.23 0.25
C ILE A 327 -11.99 12.23 1.17
N ASN A 328 -13.28 12.45 0.93
CA ASN A 328 -14.09 13.41 1.71
C ASN A 328 -14.54 12.87 3.08
N ASP A 329 -14.29 11.58 3.35
CA ASP A 329 -14.53 10.91 4.64
C ASP A 329 -13.20 10.60 5.34
N TRP A 330 -12.20 11.46 5.13
CA TRP A 330 -10.87 11.44 5.75
C TRP A 330 -10.04 10.17 5.47
N GLN A 331 -10.32 9.51 4.35
CA GLN A 331 -9.49 8.46 3.77
C GLN A 331 -8.75 8.99 2.54
N ASN A 332 -7.99 10.07 2.74
CA ASN A 332 -7.34 10.86 1.70
C ASN A 332 -5.94 10.39 1.32
N THR A 333 -5.45 9.28 1.87
CA THR A 333 -4.21 8.63 1.43
C THR A 333 -4.45 7.14 1.23
N PHE A 334 -3.59 6.42 0.51
CA PHE A 334 -3.75 4.96 0.39
C PHE A 334 -3.60 4.25 1.75
N TYR A 335 -2.82 4.83 2.67
CA TYR A 335 -2.75 4.37 4.06
C TYR A 335 -4.10 4.53 4.76
N PHE A 336 -4.72 5.71 4.72
CA PHE A 336 -6.02 5.92 5.36
C PHE A 336 -7.15 5.15 4.68
N GLN A 337 -7.06 4.91 3.37
CA GLN A 337 -7.98 3.99 2.69
C GLN A 337 -7.81 2.54 3.13
N LYS A 338 -6.58 2.12 3.48
CA LYS A 338 -6.33 0.76 3.98
C LYS A 338 -6.77 0.59 5.42
N PHE A 339 -6.41 1.49 6.32
CA PHE A 339 -6.57 1.29 7.77
C PHE A 339 -7.74 2.08 8.36
N ASN A 340 -8.15 3.17 7.71
CA ASN A 340 -9.23 4.07 8.16
C ASN A 340 -9.14 4.49 9.64
N VAL A 341 -7.96 4.98 10.03
CA VAL A 341 -7.63 5.32 11.42
C VAL A 341 -7.75 6.81 11.72
N ASP A 342 -8.03 7.66 10.73
CA ASP A 342 -8.26 9.09 10.97
C ASP A 342 -9.63 9.29 11.67
N PRO A 343 -9.65 9.72 12.95
CA PRO A 343 -10.87 9.75 13.77
C PRO A 343 -11.93 10.76 13.30
N ARG A 344 -11.61 11.57 12.30
CA ARG A 344 -12.57 12.46 11.64
C ARG A 344 -13.45 11.71 10.63
N SER A 345 -13.04 10.51 10.22
CA SER A 345 -13.86 9.63 9.38
C SER A 345 -15.14 9.21 10.10
N SER A 346 -16.25 9.17 9.38
CA SER A 346 -17.53 8.70 9.94
C SER A 346 -17.58 7.20 10.24
N ARG A 347 -16.60 6.43 9.76
CA ARG A 347 -16.62 4.95 9.77
C ARG A 347 -15.30 4.33 10.22
N ASN A 348 -14.58 4.93 11.17
CA ASN A 348 -13.26 4.46 11.61
C ASN A 348 -13.12 2.94 11.73
N PHE A 349 -12.00 2.42 11.23
CA PHE A 349 -11.66 0.99 11.10
C PHE A 349 -12.61 0.14 10.24
N TRP A 350 -13.78 0.67 9.89
CA TRP A 350 -14.76 0.08 9.00
C TRP A 350 -14.73 0.77 7.64
N GLY A 351 -15.29 0.11 6.63
CA GLY A 351 -15.39 0.72 5.30
C GLY A 351 -14.04 1.08 4.67
N GLN A 352 -12.97 0.38 5.08
CA GLN A 352 -11.67 0.36 4.43
C GLN A 352 -11.85 0.01 2.94
N TYR A 353 -11.03 0.62 2.08
CA TYR A 353 -11.07 0.39 0.64
C TYR A 353 -10.67 -1.05 0.28
N MET A 354 -9.82 -1.69 1.07
CA MET A 354 -9.21 -2.98 0.76
C MET A 354 -8.94 -3.82 2.01
N GLN A 355 -9.12 -5.14 1.87
CA GLN A 355 -8.82 -6.13 2.92
C GLN A 355 -7.39 -6.66 2.87
N SER A 356 -6.75 -6.62 1.70
CA SER A 356 -5.36 -7.08 1.56
C SER A 356 -4.42 -6.20 2.40
N LEU A 357 -3.58 -6.82 3.23
CA LEU A 357 -2.60 -6.15 4.08
C LEU A 357 -1.66 -5.26 3.25
N HIS A 358 -1.26 -5.75 2.07
CA HIS A 358 -0.37 -5.05 1.13
C HIS A 358 -1.08 -4.05 0.21
N GLY A 359 -2.38 -3.79 0.43
CA GLY A 359 -3.16 -2.96 -0.46
C GLY A 359 -2.60 -1.54 -0.61
N SER A 360 -2.19 -0.89 0.48
CA SER A 360 -1.64 0.47 0.45
C SER A 360 -0.27 0.53 -0.24
N THR A 361 0.63 -0.40 0.08
CA THR A 361 2.00 -0.45 -0.47
C THR A 361 2.00 -0.83 -1.95
N GLY A 362 1.14 -1.77 -2.36
CA GLY A 362 0.95 -2.13 -3.77
C GLY A 362 0.45 -0.94 -4.60
N ARG A 363 -0.54 -0.21 -4.10
CA ARG A 363 -1.04 1.02 -4.74
C ARG A 363 0.03 2.10 -4.78
N ALA A 364 0.75 2.33 -3.69
CA ALA A 364 1.85 3.31 -3.63
C ALA A 364 2.91 3.03 -4.70
N SER A 365 3.33 1.77 -4.82
CA SER A 365 4.32 1.33 -5.82
C SER A 365 3.84 1.57 -7.25
N GLN A 366 2.58 1.24 -7.55
CA GLN A 366 1.98 1.49 -8.87
C GLN A 366 1.93 3.00 -9.17
N PHE A 367 1.58 3.79 -8.16
CA PHE A 367 1.43 5.23 -8.29
C PHE A 367 2.78 5.93 -8.48
N PHE A 368 3.77 5.59 -7.66
CA PHE A 368 5.16 6.03 -7.80
C PHE A 368 5.71 5.74 -9.19
N LYS A 369 5.52 4.51 -9.69
CA LYS A 369 5.97 4.12 -11.04
C LYS A 369 5.34 5.00 -12.12
N SER A 370 4.06 5.33 -11.99
CA SER A 370 3.38 6.26 -12.90
C SER A 370 3.97 7.66 -12.80
N TYR A 371 4.15 8.20 -11.60
CA TYR A 371 4.68 9.56 -11.41
C TYR A 371 6.12 9.67 -11.96
N LYS A 372 6.96 8.69 -11.64
CA LYS A 372 8.33 8.59 -12.16
C LYS A 372 8.36 8.51 -13.69
N ALA A 373 7.54 7.66 -14.29
CA ALA A 373 7.48 7.48 -15.74
C ALA A 373 7.01 8.75 -16.48
N ASN A 374 6.32 9.66 -15.80
CA ASN A 374 5.79 10.89 -16.36
C ASN A 374 6.57 12.14 -15.94
N GLY A 375 7.74 11.99 -15.30
CA GLY A 375 8.57 13.13 -14.88
C GLY A 375 7.93 13.98 -13.79
N LEU A 376 7.10 13.37 -12.93
CA LEU A 376 6.34 14.05 -11.89
C LEU A 376 6.96 13.91 -10.50
N LEU A 377 8.21 13.48 -10.35
CA LEU A 377 8.82 13.39 -9.01
C LEU A 377 9.28 14.74 -8.48
N ASP A 378 9.74 15.62 -9.37
CA ASP A 378 10.33 16.92 -8.98
C ASP A 378 9.29 18.04 -8.80
N VAL A 379 7.99 17.72 -8.78
CA VAL A 379 6.91 18.69 -8.53
C VAL A 379 6.48 18.61 -7.07
N ALA A 380 5.84 19.69 -6.59
CA ALA A 380 5.39 19.79 -5.20
C ALA A 380 4.31 18.75 -4.86
N HIS A 381 4.68 17.81 -3.99
CA HIS A 381 3.81 16.78 -3.44
C HIS A 381 3.56 17.01 -1.95
N HIS A 382 2.39 16.62 -1.50
CA HIS A 382 2.01 16.68 -0.10
C HIS A 382 1.76 15.27 0.44
N PHE A 383 2.39 14.94 1.56
CA PHE A 383 2.26 13.64 2.22
C PHE A 383 1.69 13.81 3.61
N ALA A 384 0.52 13.23 3.86
CA ALA A 384 -0.15 13.20 5.16
C ALA A 384 0.17 11.88 5.86
N ILE A 385 1.06 11.93 6.84
CA ILE A 385 1.66 10.75 7.48
C ILE A 385 1.08 10.62 8.91
N PRO A 386 0.48 9.48 9.27
CA PRO A 386 -0.10 9.30 10.60
C PRO A 386 0.99 9.19 11.67
N VAL A 387 0.69 9.70 12.85
CA VAL A 387 1.51 9.57 14.06
C VAL A 387 0.60 9.10 15.20
N TYR A 388 1.09 8.15 16.00
CA TYR A 388 0.37 7.58 17.12
C TYR A 388 1.16 7.76 18.42
N GLU A 389 0.45 8.00 19.52
CA GLU A 389 1.03 7.91 20.86
C GLU A 389 1.29 6.44 21.23
N GLY A 390 2.42 6.16 21.87
CA GLY A 390 2.77 4.82 22.34
C GLY A 390 3.35 3.89 21.28
N MET A 391 3.80 4.41 20.13
CA MET A 391 4.57 3.65 19.15
C MET A 391 5.86 3.08 19.78
N PRO A 392 6.36 1.92 19.29
CA PRO A 392 7.64 1.39 19.75
C PRO A 392 8.79 2.35 19.41
N ALA A 393 9.82 2.36 20.27
CA ALA A 393 11.00 3.21 20.09
C ALA A 393 11.67 2.98 18.73
N GLU A 394 11.87 1.70 18.39
CA GLU A 394 12.38 1.26 17.10
C GLU A 394 11.24 1.00 16.10
N LYS A 395 11.60 0.97 14.81
CA LYS A 395 10.68 0.57 13.73
C LYS A 395 10.17 -0.86 13.97
N CYS A 396 8.88 -1.09 13.74
CA CYS A 396 8.33 -2.43 13.79
C CYS A 396 9.05 -3.32 12.76
N ARG A 397 9.58 -4.46 13.21
CA ARG A 397 10.26 -5.42 12.34
C ARG A 397 9.26 -6.27 11.56
N TYR A 398 9.66 -6.76 10.40
CA TYR A 398 8.88 -7.74 9.66
C TYR A 398 8.69 -8.99 10.53
N PRO A 399 7.65 -9.83 10.32
CA PRO A 399 7.42 -10.95 11.22
C PRO A 399 8.61 -11.89 11.38
N ASP A 400 9.50 -12.03 10.38
CA ASP A 400 10.75 -12.81 10.43
C ASP A 400 11.92 -12.14 11.17
N GLY A 401 11.72 -10.92 11.67
CA GLY A 401 12.73 -10.12 12.36
C GLY A 401 13.56 -9.17 11.47
N THR A 402 13.32 -9.13 10.15
CA THR A 402 14.09 -8.28 9.21
C THR A 402 13.54 -6.86 9.07
N GLU A 403 14.39 -5.91 8.67
CA GLU A 403 13.98 -4.56 8.24
C GLU A 403 13.63 -4.54 6.73
N LEU A 404 12.89 -3.52 6.24
CA LEU A 404 12.49 -3.42 4.83
C LEU A 404 13.66 -3.44 3.84
N CYS A 405 14.80 -2.86 4.23
CA CYS A 405 16.02 -2.84 3.42
C CYS A 405 16.57 -4.25 3.17
N ASP A 406 16.51 -5.13 4.18
CA ASP A 406 16.93 -6.53 4.07
C ASP A 406 15.98 -7.35 3.21
N ARG A 407 14.69 -6.98 3.20
CA ARG A 407 13.68 -7.71 2.45
C ARG A 407 13.78 -7.53 0.94
N ARG A 408 14.18 -6.37 0.41
CA ARG A 408 14.41 -6.24 -1.05
C ARG A 408 15.55 -7.13 -1.55
N ALA A 409 16.50 -7.47 -0.67
CA ALA A 409 17.54 -8.45 -0.95
C ALA A 409 17.04 -9.91 -0.79
N LEU A 410 15.99 -10.15 -0.01
CA LEU A 410 15.36 -11.46 0.16
C LEU A 410 14.25 -11.77 -0.87
N GLU A 411 13.45 -10.78 -1.28
CA GLU A 411 12.43 -10.90 -2.34
C GLU A 411 13.06 -11.16 -3.72
N SER A 412 14.38 -10.94 -3.88
CA SER A 412 15.13 -11.38 -5.06
C SER A 412 15.47 -12.87 -5.07
N ALA A 413 15.32 -13.59 -3.96
CA ALA A 413 15.50 -15.04 -3.88
C ALA A 413 14.11 -15.70 -3.70
N ALA A 414 13.53 -16.20 -4.79
CA ALA A 414 12.26 -16.92 -4.73
C ALA A 414 12.41 -18.16 -3.82
N VAL A 415 11.48 -18.36 -2.88
CA VAL A 415 11.41 -19.59 -2.07
C VAL A 415 11.05 -20.78 -2.98
N ALA A 416 11.78 -21.89 -2.89
CA ALA A 416 11.49 -23.11 -3.65
C ALA A 416 10.59 -24.11 -2.90
N SER A 417 10.83 -24.30 -1.59
CA SER A 417 10.05 -25.23 -0.75
C SER A 417 10.13 -24.85 0.72
N TYR A 418 9.19 -25.38 1.51
CA TYR A 418 9.20 -25.26 2.97
C TYR A 418 8.64 -26.53 3.63
N ASP A 419 9.13 -26.85 4.83
CA ASP A 419 8.65 -27.95 5.67
C ASP A 419 8.20 -27.41 7.03
N ILE A 420 6.95 -27.66 7.39
CA ILE A 420 6.39 -27.30 8.70
C ILE A 420 6.47 -28.52 9.61
N LEU A 421 7.12 -28.38 10.76
CA LEU A 421 7.12 -29.40 11.80
C LEU A 421 5.71 -29.53 12.42
N ASP A 422 5.11 -30.72 12.33
CA ASP A 422 3.88 -30.99 13.07
C ASP A 422 4.20 -31.21 14.55
N MET A 423 3.91 -30.19 15.35
CA MET A 423 4.09 -30.21 16.80
C MET A 423 3.32 -31.35 17.51
N ASN A 424 2.37 -32.02 16.84
CA ASN A 424 1.71 -33.23 17.34
C ASN A 424 2.66 -34.41 17.54
N GLU A 425 3.69 -34.54 16.69
CA GLU A 425 4.62 -35.66 16.72
C GLU A 425 5.45 -35.68 18.01
N TYR A 426 5.62 -34.51 18.62
CA TYR A 426 6.42 -34.32 19.82
C TYR A 426 5.61 -34.43 21.12
N LEU A 427 4.32 -34.76 21.04
CA LEU A 427 3.49 -34.90 22.23
C LEU A 427 3.94 -36.03 23.13
N GLY A 428 4.12 -35.70 24.41
CA GLY A 428 4.63 -36.62 25.43
C GLY A 428 6.03 -36.24 25.91
N GLN A 429 6.73 -35.36 25.18
CA GLN A 429 7.95 -34.72 25.68
C GLN A 429 7.63 -33.68 26.75
N ASP A 430 8.59 -33.42 27.64
CA ASP A 430 8.46 -32.38 28.65
C ASP A 430 8.31 -31.00 28.00
N GLY A 431 7.59 -30.09 28.64
CA GLY A 431 7.28 -28.77 28.08
C GLY A 431 6.17 -28.75 27.01
N MET A 432 5.89 -29.85 26.31
CA MET A 432 4.81 -29.89 25.29
C MET A 432 3.42 -29.76 25.91
N LYS A 433 2.61 -28.82 25.39
CA LYS A 433 1.25 -28.53 25.86
C LYS A 433 0.23 -28.78 24.75
N ARG A 434 -0.88 -29.47 25.08
CA ARG A 434 -2.02 -29.66 24.15
C ARG A 434 -2.85 -28.39 23.96
N SER A 435 -2.91 -27.57 25.00
CA SER A 435 -3.53 -26.26 25.03
C SER A 435 -2.96 -25.52 26.24
N TYR A 436 -2.96 -24.19 26.20
CA TYR A 436 -2.45 -23.38 27.30
C TYR A 436 -3.42 -22.24 27.63
N SER A 437 -4.22 -22.46 28.68
CA SER A 437 -5.34 -21.58 29.05
C SER A 437 -4.91 -20.17 29.41
N ALA A 438 -3.74 -20.00 30.04
CA ALA A 438 -3.23 -18.67 30.40
C ALA A 438 -2.87 -17.80 29.18
N ALA A 439 -2.66 -18.40 28.00
CA ALA A 439 -2.43 -17.69 26.75
C ALA A 439 -3.66 -17.62 25.84
N LYS A 440 -4.80 -18.22 26.26
CA LYS A 440 -5.98 -18.46 25.39
C LYS A 440 -5.63 -19.19 24.08
N ILE A 441 -4.58 -20.01 24.10
CA ILE A 441 -4.13 -20.75 22.91
C ILE A 441 -4.76 -22.14 22.92
N SER A 442 -5.55 -22.43 21.89
CA SER A 442 -6.23 -23.72 21.66
C SER A 442 -5.40 -24.74 20.86
N TRP A 443 -4.17 -24.38 20.48
CA TRP A 443 -3.25 -25.21 19.70
C TRP A 443 -2.10 -25.74 20.56
N ARG A 444 -1.35 -26.71 20.02
CA ARG A 444 -0.25 -27.36 20.75
C ARG A 444 1.05 -26.62 20.58
N ASN A 445 1.77 -26.41 21.68
CA ASN A 445 2.98 -25.59 21.71
C ASN A 445 4.02 -26.24 22.62
N TYR A 446 5.27 -25.88 22.43
CA TYR A 446 6.34 -26.19 23.37
C TYR A 446 6.52 -25.03 24.36
N LEU A 447 6.32 -25.27 25.65
CA LEU A 447 6.60 -24.32 26.71
C LEU A 447 7.97 -24.62 27.31
N GLY A 448 8.97 -23.81 26.94
CA GLY A 448 10.33 -23.91 27.43
C GLY A 448 10.65 -22.91 28.55
N SER A 449 11.67 -23.25 29.32
CA SER A 449 12.33 -22.38 30.30
C SER A 449 13.85 -22.52 30.18
N GLU A 450 14.59 -21.84 31.06
CA GLU A 450 16.04 -21.99 31.16
C GLU A 450 16.44 -23.48 31.24
N ASN A 451 17.40 -23.89 30.40
CA ASN A 451 17.88 -25.28 30.24
C ASN A 451 16.85 -26.29 29.72
N SER A 452 15.70 -25.85 29.22
CA SER A 452 14.72 -26.76 28.60
C SER A 452 15.10 -27.01 27.13
N THR A 453 15.01 -28.27 26.71
CA THR A 453 15.21 -28.69 25.32
C THR A 453 13.98 -29.43 24.80
N LEU A 454 13.66 -29.28 23.52
CA LEU A 454 12.69 -30.11 22.81
C LEU A 454 13.45 -30.96 21.80
N ALA A 455 13.32 -32.28 21.88
CA ALA A 455 13.95 -33.17 20.90
C ALA A 455 13.13 -33.19 19.61
N LEU A 456 13.71 -32.73 18.50
CA LEU A 456 13.08 -32.77 17.17
C LEU A 456 13.36 -34.10 16.44
N GLY A 457 14.36 -34.85 16.90
CA GLY A 457 14.79 -36.12 16.33
C GLY A 457 15.77 -35.92 15.17
N ALA A 458 16.02 -36.99 14.43
CA ALA A 458 16.96 -36.96 13.30
C ALA A 458 16.45 -36.03 12.18
N PHE A 459 17.23 -34.98 11.89
CA PHE A 459 16.94 -33.99 10.86
C PHE A 459 18.18 -33.74 10.01
N ASP A 460 17.97 -33.61 8.70
CA ASP A 460 19.00 -33.30 7.72
C ASP A 460 18.94 -31.80 7.41
N LEU A 461 19.69 -31.00 8.17
CA LEU A 461 19.62 -29.53 8.10
C LEU A 461 20.26 -28.96 6.84
N THR A 462 21.06 -29.75 6.12
CA THR A 462 21.71 -29.32 4.87
C THR A 462 20.72 -29.02 3.75
N LYS A 463 19.45 -29.43 3.88
CA LYS A 463 18.37 -29.23 2.90
C LYS A 463 17.72 -27.85 2.98
N TYR A 464 18.07 -27.07 3.99
CA TYR A 464 17.37 -25.84 4.33
C TYR A 464 18.35 -24.68 4.41
N ASP A 465 17.96 -23.56 3.82
CA ASP A 465 18.69 -22.30 3.96
C ASP A 465 18.36 -21.60 5.27
N TYR A 466 17.10 -21.72 5.72
CA TYR A 466 16.63 -21.04 6.91
C TYR A 466 15.68 -21.89 7.73
N ALA A 467 15.61 -21.62 9.03
CA ALA A 467 14.51 -22.02 9.88
C ALA A 467 13.88 -20.81 10.56
N LEU A 468 12.55 -20.81 10.61
CA LEU A 468 11.75 -19.78 11.24
C LEU A 468 11.05 -20.38 12.44
N ILE A 469 11.37 -19.86 13.62
CA ILE A 469 10.79 -20.30 14.88
C ILE A 469 9.81 -19.23 15.33
N ASP A 470 8.52 -19.56 15.33
CA ASP A 470 7.49 -18.68 15.87
C ASP A 470 7.35 -18.91 17.38
N TYR A 471 7.59 -17.85 18.15
CA TYR A 471 7.59 -17.89 19.60
C TYR A 471 6.87 -16.70 20.24
N SER A 472 6.46 -16.88 21.49
CA SER A 472 6.00 -15.82 22.40
C SER A 472 6.62 -15.99 23.79
N THR A 473 6.42 -15.02 24.69
CA THR A 473 6.95 -15.10 26.07
C THR A 473 5.91 -14.82 27.14
N ASP A 474 6.15 -15.40 28.32
CA ASP A 474 5.25 -15.27 29.46
C ASP A 474 5.25 -13.88 30.07
N LYS A 475 6.42 -13.25 30.11
CA LYS A 475 6.69 -11.94 30.69
C LYS A 475 7.48 -11.11 29.71
N SER A 476 7.41 -9.79 29.89
CA SER A 476 8.23 -8.88 29.13
C SER A 476 9.70 -9.15 29.42
N PHE A 477 10.55 -9.12 28.40
CA PHE A 477 11.99 -9.30 28.55
C PHE A 477 12.71 -8.52 27.46
N ASP A 478 13.91 -8.07 27.79
CA ASP A 478 14.83 -7.36 26.91
C ASP A 478 15.72 -8.37 26.19
N SER A 479 15.95 -8.16 24.90
CA SER A 479 16.83 -8.98 24.06
C SER A 479 18.26 -9.03 24.58
N VAL A 480 18.67 -8.02 25.35
CA VAL A 480 19.94 -7.97 26.08
C VAL A 480 19.69 -7.53 27.52
N ALA A 481 20.08 -8.35 28.48
CA ALA A 481 20.01 -8.01 29.91
C ALA A 481 21.26 -8.49 30.65
N CYS A 482 21.79 -7.64 31.54
CA CYS A 482 23.00 -7.93 32.32
C CYS A 482 24.20 -8.40 31.46
N GLY A 483 24.35 -7.84 30.25
CA GLY A 483 25.41 -8.21 29.30
C GLY A 483 25.18 -9.53 28.55
N LYS A 484 24.00 -10.15 28.69
CA LYS A 484 23.67 -11.42 28.03
C LYS A 484 22.55 -11.25 27.02
N ARG A 485 22.73 -11.81 25.83
CA ARG A 485 21.73 -11.79 24.75
C ARG A 485 20.85 -13.04 24.80
N SER A 486 19.54 -12.87 24.72
CA SER A 486 18.61 -13.99 24.55
C SER A 486 18.63 -14.52 23.12
N VAL A 487 18.72 -15.83 22.97
CA VAL A 487 18.81 -16.51 21.67
C VAL A 487 17.94 -17.77 21.67
N ILE A 488 17.48 -18.17 20.49
CA ILE A 488 16.74 -19.42 20.26
C ILE A 488 17.36 -20.13 19.06
N GLY A 489 17.50 -21.45 19.12
CA GLY A 489 18.24 -22.18 18.09
C GLY A 489 18.23 -23.68 18.24
N PHE A 490 19.00 -24.32 17.37
CA PHE A 490 19.13 -25.77 17.28
C PHE A 490 20.49 -26.24 17.76
N VAL A 491 20.49 -27.36 18.48
CA VAL A 491 21.70 -28.00 18.98
C VAL A 491 21.77 -29.47 18.62
N SER A 492 23.00 -30.01 18.54
CA SER A 492 23.26 -31.41 18.19
C SER A 492 23.09 -32.40 19.36
N SER A 493 22.92 -31.89 20.58
CA SER A 493 22.81 -32.72 21.79
C SER A 493 21.85 -32.11 22.82
N ALA A 494 21.04 -32.96 23.46
CA ALA A 494 20.19 -32.56 24.60
C ALA A 494 21.01 -32.07 25.80
N ASP A 495 22.25 -32.55 25.94
CA ASP A 495 23.18 -32.18 27.00
C ASP A 495 24.05 -30.97 26.63
N ALA A 496 23.86 -30.40 25.43
CA ALA A 496 24.56 -29.18 25.04
C ALA A 496 24.22 -28.08 26.08
N PRO A 497 25.22 -27.56 26.81
CA PRO A 497 24.97 -26.68 27.94
C PRO A 497 24.44 -25.34 27.44
N TYR A 498 23.13 -25.13 27.54
CA TYR A 498 22.49 -23.93 27.06
C TYR A 498 21.55 -23.33 28.10
N GLY A 499 21.96 -22.18 28.64
CA GLY A 499 21.21 -21.46 29.67
C GLY A 499 21.62 -21.69 31.12
N GLY A 500 22.84 -22.16 31.39
CA GLY A 500 23.40 -22.09 32.73
C GLY A 500 23.90 -20.68 33.08
N SER A 501 23.75 -20.27 34.35
CA SER A 501 24.41 -19.08 34.89
C SER A 501 25.93 -19.19 34.71
N GLY A 502 26.49 -18.43 33.76
CA GLY A 502 27.93 -18.39 33.51
C GLY A 502 28.38 -18.88 32.12
N THR A 503 27.44 -19.20 31.23
CA THR A 503 27.76 -19.32 29.79
C THR A 503 28.04 -17.93 29.21
N ASP A 504 29.13 -17.84 28.45
CA ASP A 504 29.70 -16.61 27.88
C ASP A 504 28.81 -16.04 26.77
N GLU A 505 28.95 -14.75 26.49
CA GLU A 505 28.20 -14.00 25.45
C GLU A 505 28.31 -14.58 24.03
N ASN A 506 29.25 -15.51 23.81
CA ASN A 506 29.61 -16.10 22.52
C ASN A 506 29.22 -17.60 22.37
N PHE A 507 28.53 -18.20 23.34
CA PHE A 507 28.14 -19.61 23.21
C PHE A 507 26.83 -19.72 22.44
N THR A 508 26.91 -20.03 21.16
CA THR A 508 25.82 -20.07 20.16
C THR A 508 25.26 -21.48 20.02
N CYS A 509 23.98 -21.66 19.66
CA CYS A 509 23.46 -22.99 19.32
C CYS A 509 24.27 -23.50 18.12
N ASP A 510 24.86 -24.69 18.23
CA ASP A 510 25.93 -25.17 17.36
C ASP A 510 25.46 -25.50 15.94
N LEU A 511 24.16 -25.73 15.76
CA LEU A 511 23.56 -25.98 14.45
C LEU A 511 22.94 -24.73 13.82
N GLY A 512 22.87 -23.63 14.55
CA GLY A 512 22.25 -22.38 14.11
C GLY A 512 21.35 -21.78 15.18
N HIS A 513 21.38 -20.46 15.28
CA HIS A 513 20.59 -19.71 16.26
C HIS A 513 20.19 -18.34 15.71
N ALA A 514 19.25 -17.71 16.41
CA ALA A 514 18.78 -16.39 16.12
C ALA A 514 18.60 -15.60 17.42
N ALA A 515 18.86 -14.30 17.37
CA ALA A 515 18.59 -13.42 18.50
C ALA A 515 17.07 -13.33 18.73
N MET A 516 16.66 -13.43 19.99
CA MET A 516 15.29 -13.12 20.39
C MET A 516 15.16 -11.60 20.55
N GLY A 517 14.11 -11.01 19.99
CA GLY A 517 13.86 -9.57 20.10
C GLY A 517 13.22 -9.20 21.44
N ASP A 518 13.33 -7.91 21.82
CA ASP A 518 12.62 -7.35 22.97
C ASP A 518 11.14 -7.70 22.87
N ALA A 519 10.54 -8.19 23.96
CA ALA A 519 9.14 -8.60 23.95
C ALA A 519 8.34 -7.99 25.11
N LYS A 520 7.12 -7.56 24.80
CA LYS A 520 6.04 -7.40 25.78
C LYS A 520 5.47 -8.80 26.06
N GLY A 521 5.44 -9.23 27.32
CA GLY A 521 4.99 -10.56 27.71
C GLY A 521 3.50 -10.79 27.60
N GLY A 522 3.06 -11.99 27.97
CA GLY A 522 1.65 -12.37 28.06
C GLY A 522 1.21 -13.39 27.01
N TYR A 523 2.14 -14.03 26.29
CA TYR A 523 1.93 -15.06 25.26
C TYR A 523 1.07 -14.66 24.04
N GLU A 524 0.29 -13.58 24.11
CA GLU A 524 -0.57 -13.09 23.02
C GLU A 524 0.24 -12.40 21.90
N ILE A 525 1.48 -11.99 22.18
CA ILE A 525 2.37 -11.33 21.21
C ILE A 525 3.36 -12.35 20.65
N ARG A 526 3.12 -12.77 19.40
CA ARG A 526 3.98 -13.70 18.65
C ARG A 526 5.10 -12.95 17.92
N ARG A 527 6.24 -13.60 17.82
CA ARG A 527 7.46 -13.16 17.12
C ARG A 527 8.01 -14.32 16.33
N VAL A 528 8.86 -14.06 15.35
CA VAL A 528 9.61 -15.12 14.66
C VAL A 528 11.10 -14.85 14.79
N ALA A 529 11.86 -15.91 15.05
CA ALA A 529 13.31 -15.90 14.99
C ALA A 529 13.74 -16.61 13.70
N LYS A 530 14.51 -15.91 12.85
CA LYS A 530 15.08 -16.46 11.62
C LYS A 530 16.50 -16.96 11.85
N ILE A 531 16.69 -18.26 11.73
CA ILE A 531 17.98 -18.94 11.84
C ILE A 531 18.53 -19.16 10.44
N ASP A 532 19.77 -18.76 10.20
CA ASP A 532 20.53 -19.09 8.99
C ASP A 532 21.13 -20.48 9.12
N LEU A 533 20.83 -21.33 8.15
CA LEU A 533 21.28 -22.73 8.08
C LEU A 533 22.14 -22.99 6.83
N ARG A 534 22.41 -21.98 6.00
CA ARG A 534 23.13 -22.16 4.72
C ARG A 534 24.54 -22.73 4.88
N ASP A 535 25.18 -22.44 6.02
CA ASP A 535 26.50 -22.96 6.36
C ASP A 535 26.43 -24.19 7.32
N CYS A 536 25.23 -24.71 7.59
CA CYS A 536 25.00 -25.82 8.51
C CYS A 536 25.05 -27.18 7.78
N ALA A 537 26.23 -27.78 7.75
CA ALA A 537 26.44 -29.12 7.22
C ALA A 537 26.14 -30.22 8.27
N TYR A 538 24.91 -30.27 8.80
CA TYR A 538 24.53 -31.21 9.86
C TYR A 538 23.38 -32.14 9.46
N ASN A 539 23.57 -33.44 9.75
CA ASN A 539 22.55 -34.48 9.63
C ASN A 539 22.67 -35.40 10.84
N GLY A 540 21.64 -35.39 11.69
CA GLY A 540 21.65 -36.12 12.96
C GLY A 540 20.51 -35.69 13.86
N ASP A 541 20.56 -36.10 15.12
CA ASP A 541 19.57 -35.67 16.10
C ASP A 541 19.67 -34.15 16.33
N VAL A 542 18.51 -33.48 16.25
CA VAL A 542 18.38 -32.04 16.46
C VAL A 542 17.50 -31.78 17.67
N PHE A 543 17.92 -30.81 18.48
CA PHE A 543 17.16 -30.33 19.64
C PHE A 543 16.95 -28.84 19.52
N LEU A 544 15.76 -28.37 19.88
CA LEU A 544 15.45 -26.96 20.01
C LEU A 544 15.69 -26.51 21.44
N THR A 545 16.35 -25.37 21.61
CA THR A 545 16.50 -24.71 22.91
C THR A 545 16.49 -23.19 22.77
N ALA A 546 16.28 -22.49 23.87
CA ALA A 546 16.42 -21.05 23.93
C ALA A 546 17.03 -20.63 25.27
N TYR A 547 17.87 -19.59 25.20
CA TYR A 547 18.31 -18.86 26.37
C TYR A 547 17.41 -17.65 26.61
N THR A 548 16.64 -17.69 27.69
CA THR A 548 15.85 -16.56 28.20
C THR A 548 16.43 -16.03 29.51
N GLN A 549 16.10 -14.78 29.85
CA GLN A 549 16.48 -14.23 31.16
C GLN A 549 15.97 -15.13 32.30
N PRO A 550 16.67 -15.24 33.44
CA PRO A 550 16.27 -16.12 34.54
C PRO A 550 14.82 -15.92 34.97
N GLY A 551 14.07 -17.02 35.04
CA GLY A 551 12.65 -17.01 35.47
C GLY A 551 11.64 -16.47 34.42
N LYS A 552 12.06 -16.31 33.16
CA LYS A 552 11.20 -16.06 31.99
C LYS A 552 11.01 -17.34 31.18
N LYS A 553 9.80 -17.55 30.66
CA LYS A 553 9.45 -18.69 29.80
C LYS A 553 9.20 -18.22 28.38
N TYR A 554 9.50 -19.10 27.44
CA TYR A 554 9.18 -18.94 26.04
C TYR A 554 8.22 -20.04 25.60
N MET A 555 7.36 -19.73 24.65
CA MET A 555 6.47 -20.69 24.02
C MET A 555 6.76 -20.73 22.55
N VAL A 556 7.17 -21.88 22.03
CA VAL A 556 7.31 -22.12 20.59
C VAL A 556 6.01 -22.69 20.06
N HIS A 557 5.45 -22.02 19.07
CA HIS A 557 4.17 -22.35 18.47
C HIS A 557 4.35 -23.17 17.20
N ASN A 558 5.28 -22.77 16.34
CA ASN A 558 5.57 -23.41 15.06
C ASN A 558 7.06 -23.31 14.75
N ILE A 559 7.57 -24.27 14.00
CA ILE A 559 8.90 -24.24 13.40
C ILE A 559 8.75 -24.60 11.94
N VAL A 560 9.31 -23.76 11.06
CA VAL A 560 9.23 -23.96 9.61
C VAL A 560 10.62 -23.85 9.00
N PHE A 561 11.01 -24.85 8.25
CA PHE A 561 12.26 -24.84 7.49
C PHE A 561 12.00 -24.41 6.04
N TYR A 562 12.94 -23.70 5.45
CA TYR A 562 12.83 -23.10 4.12
C TYR A 562 14.02 -23.44 3.24
N THR A 563 13.74 -23.63 1.96
CA THR A 563 14.73 -23.77 0.89
C THR A 563 14.47 -22.70 -0.17
N LEU A 564 15.50 -21.96 -0.56
CA LEU A 564 15.49 -20.97 -1.64
C LEU A 564 15.67 -21.65 -2.99
N ALA A 565 15.24 -20.99 -4.06
CA ALA A 565 15.32 -21.52 -5.43
C ALA A 565 16.74 -21.67 -5.97
N ASP A 566 17.69 -20.97 -5.40
CA ASP A 566 19.11 -21.04 -5.69
C ASP A 566 19.92 -21.80 -4.63
N HIS A 567 19.25 -22.56 -3.76
CA HIS A 567 19.91 -23.38 -2.74
C HIS A 567 21.01 -24.25 -3.36
N THR A 568 22.22 -24.09 -2.84
CA THR A 568 23.36 -24.94 -3.15
C THR A 568 23.76 -25.66 -1.89
N ASP A 569 23.87 -27.00 -1.96
CA ASP A 569 24.35 -27.81 -0.85
C ASP A 569 25.66 -27.21 -0.28
N PRO A 570 25.79 -27.02 1.04
CA PRO A 570 27.01 -26.50 1.62
C PRO A 570 28.19 -27.39 1.24
N LEU A 571 29.32 -26.76 0.88
CA LEU A 571 30.56 -27.49 0.65
C LEU A 571 30.93 -28.27 1.92
N PRO A 572 31.30 -29.56 1.83
CA PRO A 572 31.67 -30.33 3.00
C PRO A 572 32.85 -29.65 3.72
N PRO A 573 32.89 -29.68 5.06
CA PRO A 573 33.92 -28.98 5.82
C PRO A 573 35.32 -29.45 5.39
N GLU A 574 36.20 -28.51 5.09
CA GLU A 574 37.60 -28.80 4.73
C GLU A 574 38.26 -29.62 5.84
N THR A 575 38.64 -30.85 5.51
CA THR A 575 39.48 -31.68 6.37
C THR A 575 40.84 -31.01 6.52
N ALA A 576 41.15 -30.60 7.75
CA ALA A 576 42.48 -30.10 8.13
C ALA A 576 43.56 -31.14 7.79
N ALA A 577 44.42 -30.82 6.81
CA ALA A 577 45.78 -31.34 6.71
C ALA A 577 46.66 -30.45 5.80
N ASP A 578 47.74 -29.96 6.42
CA ASP A 578 49.06 -29.62 5.88
C ASP A 578 49.35 -28.30 5.12
N THR A 579 49.83 -27.36 5.95
CA THR A 579 51.14 -26.68 5.89
C THR A 579 51.48 -25.65 4.80
N VAL A 580 51.65 -24.41 5.32
CA VAL A 580 52.80 -23.48 5.16
C VAL A 580 53.07 -22.84 3.79
N ALA A 581 52.82 -21.53 3.70
CA ALA A 581 53.84 -20.47 3.53
C ALA A 581 53.09 -19.11 3.50
N ASP A 582 53.17 -18.32 4.57
CA ASP A 582 54.15 -17.24 4.80
C ASP A 582 53.54 -15.86 4.45
N ASP A 583 52.97 -15.23 5.49
CA ASP A 583 53.13 -13.83 5.90
C ASP A 583 53.82 -12.92 4.86
N THR A 584 53.29 -11.77 4.44
CA THR A 584 52.95 -10.59 5.25
C THR A 584 52.54 -9.43 4.32
N GLU A 585 51.81 -8.47 4.90
CA GLU A 585 51.71 -7.05 4.49
C GLU A 585 50.90 -6.74 3.22
N GLU A 586 50.01 -5.74 3.14
CA GLU A 586 49.54 -4.70 4.06
C GLU A 586 48.34 -4.04 3.37
N GLU A 587 47.44 -3.49 4.17
CA GLU A 587 46.25 -2.72 3.78
C GLU A 587 46.54 -1.59 2.77
N LEU A 588 45.67 -1.40 1.77
CA LEU A 588 45.27 -0.04 1.35
C LEU A 588 43.96 0.00 0.53
N ARG A 589 42.87 0.21 1.28
CA ARG A 589 41.80 1.20 1.05
C ARG A 589 40.94 1.16 -0.24
N CYS A 590 39.65 0.94 0.04
CA CYS A 590 38.44 1.57 -0.51
C CYS A 590 38.62 2.86 -1.35
N GLY A 591 37.89 2.95 -2.49
CA GLY A 591 37.62 4.20 -3.21
C GLY A 591 37.18 4.05 -4.69
N MET A 592 35.88 3.85 -4.93
CA MET A 592 35.09 3.85 -6.21
C MET A 592 35.38 5.01 -7.22
N PRO A 593 34.71 5.12 -8.41
CA PRO A 593 34.15 4.15 -9.39
C PRO A 593 34.36 4.57 -10.89
N LEU A 594 34.03 3.71 -11.86
CA LEU A 594 33.35 4.04 -13.16
C LEU A 594 33.05 2.72 -13.90
N GLY A 595 31.80 2.33 -14.15
CA GLY A 595 31.05 2.81 -15.31
C GLY A 595 31.33 1.95 -16.54
N LEU A 596 30.54 0.89 -16.72
CA LEU A 596 30.23 0.17 -17.98
C LEU A 596 31.27 0.27 -19.12
N ARG A 597 32.03 -0.80 -19.35
CA ARG A 597 32.47 -1.23 -20.70
C ARG A 597 32.57 -2.76 -20.69
N ILE A 598 31.58 -3.50 -21.21
CA ILE A 598 31.36 -3.87 -22.62
C ILE A 598 32.62 -4.38 -23.33
N ALA A 599 32.47 -5.60 -23.86
CA ALA A 599 33.19 -6.24 -24.95
C ALA A 599 34.65 -6.67 -24.72
N LEU A 600 34.91 -7.90 -25.21
CA LEU A 600 36.17 -8.62 -25.22
C LEU A 600 37.37 -7.80 -25.73
N ILE A 601 38.51 -8.12 -25.12
CA ILE A 601 39.90 -7.79 -25.45
C ILE A 601 40.24 -7.98 -26.94
N ALA A 602 40.88 -6.99 -27.57
CA ALA A 602 42.24 -7.10 -28.15
C ALA A 602 42.75 -5.78 -28.80
N ILE A 603 43.98 -5.41 -28.43
CA ILE A 603 44.90 -4.33 -28.86
C ILE A 603 45.65 -4.78 -30.17
N PRO A 604 46.66 -4.09 -30.77
CA PRO A 604 47.18 -2.71 -30.66
C PRO A 604 47.65 -1.98 -31.97
N SER A 605 47.74 -0.64 -31.82
CA SER A 605 48.79 0.34 -32.19
C SER A 605 49.62 0.30 -33.50
N ALA A 606 49.64 1.45 -34.21
CA ALA A 606 50.80 2.19 -34.78
C ALA A 606 50.27 3.36 -35.68
N LEU A 607 50.93 4.47 -36.05
CA LEU A 607 52.01 5.34 -35.60
C LEU A 607 52.07 6.49 -36.66
N ILE A 608 52.06 7.77 -36.25
CA ILE A 608 52.74 8.97 -36.84
C ILE A 608 52.29 9.66 -38.17
N LEU A 609 52.16 11.00 -38.06
CA LEU A 609 52.33 12.14 -39.02
C LEU A 609 51.69 12.13 -40.43
N ALA A 610 50.86 13.15 -40.73
CA ALA A 610 51.23 14.35 -41.52
C ALA A 610 50.05 15.00 -42.28
N ALA A 611 50.12 16.34 -42.32
CA ALA A 611 49.68 17.26 -43.38
C ALA A 611 48.19 17.65 -43.53
N ALA A 612 47.94 18.87 -43.04
CA ALA A 612 47.15 19.96 -43.58
C ALA A 612 46.60 19.89 -45.02
N GLY A 613 45.39 20.45 -45.18
CA GLY A 613 45.13 21.45 -46.22
C GLY A 613 44.04 21.10 -47.23
N ALA A 614 43.10 22.04 -47.35
CA ALA A 614 42.33 22.36 -48.57
C ALA A 614 41.30 21.32 -49.03
N ALA A 615 40.16 21.67 -49.60
CA ALA A 615 39.51 22.94 -49.85
C ALA A 615 38.07 22.60 -50.30
N ALA A 616 37.27 23.65 -50.32
CA ALA A 616 36.00 23.84 -51.02
C ALA A 616 35.67 22.88 -52.18
N PHE A 617 34.38 22.52 -52.30
CA PHE A 617 33.48 22.91 -53.41
C PHE A 617 32.09 22.27 -53.16
N PHE A 618 31.01 23.07 -53.04
CA PHE A 618 29.94 23.25 -54.07
C PHE A 618 29.07 21.97 -54.25
N ILE A 619 27.73 21.92 -54.35
CA ILE A 619 26.67 22.75 -54.95
C ILE A 619 25.34 22.12 -54.46
N VAL A 620 24.45 22.88 -53.82
CA VAL A 620 23.24 23.50 -54.40
C VAL A 620 22.08 22.54 -54.74
N LYS A 621 20.89 23.00 -54.30
CA LYS A 621 19.51 22.66 -54.74
C LYS A 621 18.96 21.33 -54.22
N LYS A 622 17.72 21.28 -53.69
CA LYS A 622 16.54 21.95 -54.24
C LYS A 622 15.47 22.18 -53.17
N ARG A 623 14.96 23.41 -53.16
CA ARG A 623 13.62 23.79 -52.69
C ARG A 623 12.57 22.87 -53.33
N LYS A 624 11.52 22.55 -52.58
CA LYS A 624 10.15 22.69 -53.10
C LYS A 624 9.24 23.24 -52.00
N ASN A 625 9.05 24.54 -52.09
CA ASN A 625 7.90 25.25 -51.55
C ASN A 625 6.66 24.85 -52.38
N LYS A 626 5.50 24.72 -51.75
CA LYS A 626 4.23 25.13 -52.34
C LYS A 626 3.30 25.64 -51.24
N ASN A 627 3.19 26.98 -51.21
CA ASN A 627 2.09 27.75 -50.64
C ASN A 627 0.77 27.40 -51.31
N THR A 628 -0.35 27.60 -50.59
CA THR A 628 -1.37 28.68 -50.77
C THR A 628 -2.52 28.42 -49.78
N ALA A 629 -2.85 29.32 -48.84
CA ALA A 629 -3.74 30.50 -48.95
C ALA A 629 -5.21 30.09 -49.26
N SER A 630 -6.30 30.62 -48.70
CA SER A 630 -6.62 31.80 -47.86
C SER A 630 -8.14 31.83 -47.58
N GLY A 631 -8.58 32.59 -46.54
CA GLY A 631 -9.88 33.29 -46.46
C GLY A 631 -11.07 32.47 -45.93
N THR A 632 -12.09 33.01 -45.25
CA THR A 632 -12.48 34.39 -44.86
C THR A 632 -13.65 34.27 -43.86
N ALA A 633 -13.86 35.32 -43.07
CA ALA A 633 -14.87 35.47 -42.03
C ALA A 633 -16.33 35.49 -42.54
N GLU A 634 -17.29 35.16 -41.66
CA GLU A 634 -18.55 35.91 -41.47
C GLU A 634 -19.35 35.38 -40.26
N ALA A 635 -19.78 36.30 -39.39
CA ALA A 635 -20.96 36.24 -38.53
C ALA A 635 -21.91 37.35 -39.03
N PRO A 636 -23.24 37.35 -38.81
CA PRO A 636 -23.78 37.66 -37.48
C PRO A 636 -25.23 37.16 -37.15
N ALA A 637 -25.66 37.51 -35.93
CA ALA A 637 -26.99 38.00 -35.53
C ALA A 637 -28.00 37.06 -34.82
N GLY A 638 -28.51 37.54 -33.66
CA GLY A 638 -29.92 37.38 -33.28
C GLY A 638 -30.23 36.92 -31.83
N LEU A 639 -30.28 37.86 -30.88
CA LEU A 639 -31.09 37.79 -29.64
C LEU A 639 -32.56 38.16 -29.96
N PRO A 640 -33.57 37.68 -29.20
CA PRO A 640 -34.07 38.36 -27.97
C PRO A 640 -34.43 37.37 -26.82
N SER A 641 -34.07 37.63 -25.55
CA SER A 641 -34.86 38.29 -24.48
C SER A 641 -36.31 37.80 -24.27
N GLU A 642 -36.59 37.17 -23.13
CA GLU A 642 -37.73 37.50 -22.24
C GLU A 642 -37.67 36.73 -20.90
N THR A 643 -37.95 37.48 -19.84
CA THR A 643 -38.29 37.11 -18.44
C THR A 643 -39.43 38.07 -18.04
N PRO A 644 -40.13 37.94 -16.91
CA PRO A 644 -40.35 36.81 -15.99
C PRO A 644 -41.86 36.57 -15.72
N ASP A 645 -42.21 35.48 -15.02
CA ASP A 645 -43.47 35.28 -14.26
C ASP A 645 -43.35 33.91 -13.57
N GLU A 646 -43.91 33.57 -12.41
CA GLU A 646 -44.51 34.22 -11.25
C GLU A 646 -44.56 33.05 -10.22
N ALA A 647 -44.34 33.32 -8.92
CA ALA A 647 -44.51 32.31 -7.87
C ALA A 647 -45.99 32.13 -7.50
N PRO A 648 -46.39 30.96 -6.96
CA PRO A 648 -46.94 30.95 -5.59
C PRO A 648 -46.32 29.82 -4.72
N ALA A 649 -45.92 30.09 -3.47
CA ALA A 649 -46.69 29.87 -2.23
C ALA A 649 -47.13 28.40 -2.05
N GLU A 650 -46.42 27.60 -1.23
CA GLU A 650 -46.61 27.40 0.22
C GLU A 650 -47.69 26.34 0.53
N GLU A 651 -47.28 25.16 1.00
CA GLU A 651 -48.03 24.36 1.98
C GLU A 651 -47.14 23.22 2.54
N ALA A 652 -46.84 23.29 3.84
CA ALA A 652 -46.54 22.13 4.67
C ALA A 652 -47.90 21.51 5.11
N PRO A 653 -47.97 20.22 5.50
CA PRO A 653 -47.75 19.94 6.93
C PRO A 653 -47.25 18.52 7.31
N ALA A 654 -46.86 18.46 8.59
CA ALA A 654 -47.10 17.40 9.58
C ALA A 654 -46.34 16.06 9.52
N THR A 655 -45.41 15.98 10.47
CA THR A 655 -45.09 14.86 11.36
C THR A 655 -46.23 13.91 11.71
N GLU A 656 -45.97 12.60 11.73
CA GLU A 656 -46.55 11.70 12.73
C GLU A 656 -45.61 10.53 13.08
N SER A 657 -45.62 10.23 14.36
CA SER A 657 -44.80 9.30 15.14
C SER A 657 -45.59 8.06 15.55
N ALA A 658 -44.96 6.88 15.56
CA ALA A 658 -45.23 5.73 16.46
C ALA A 658 -44.30 4.58 16.02
N GLU A 659 -43.31 4.14 16.80
CA GLU A 659 -43.41 3.28 17.99
C GLU A 659 -44.20 1.97 17.75
N LYS A 660 -43.51 0.84 17.55
CA LYS A 660 -43.52 -0.30 18.50
C LYS A 660 -42.89 -1.60 17.96
N THR A 661 -42.12 -2.21 18.87
CA THR A 661 -41.96 -3.64 19.21
C THR A 661 -41.30 -4.63 18.25
N ALA A 662 -40.11 -5.06 18.70
CA ALA A 662 -39.62 -6.43 18.81
C ALA A 662 -40.58 -7.58 18.49
N ASP A 663 -40.09 -8.58 17.75
CA ASP A 663 -39.87 -9.90 18.36
C ASP A 663 -38.83 -10.73 17.60
N ALA A 664 -38.11 -11.55 18.35
CA ALA A 664 -37.14 -12.52 17.90
C ALA A 664 -37.77 -13.91 17.89
N ALA A 665 -37.47 -14.75 16.89
CA ALA A 665 -37.42 -16.20 17.08
C ALA A 665 -36.75 -16.90 15.90
N ALA A 666 -35.64 -17.57 16.21
CA ALA A 666 -35.04 -18.61 15.39
C ALA A 666 -35.88 -19.89 15.44
N THR A 667 -35.92 -20.63 14.33
CA THR A 667 -36.38 -22.03 14.31
C THR A 667 -35.56 -22.86 13.31
N THR A 668 -34.73 -23.73 13.86
CA THR A 668 -34.40 -25.08 13.33
C THR A 668 -34.18 -25.96 14.56
N PRO A 669 -34.66 -27.22 14.62
CA PRO A 669 -33.77 -28.31 14.20
C PRO A 669 -34.48 -29.58 13.67
N VAL A 670 -33.66 -30.48 13.12
CA VAL A 670 -34.00 -31.84 12.69
C VAL A 670 -33.91 -32.82 13.88
N GLU A 671 -34.69 -33.90 13.80
CA GLU A 671 -34.78 -35.03 14.73
C GLU A 671 -33.46 -35.70 15.13
N LYS A 672 -33.46 -36.11 16.42
CA LYS A 672 -32.74 -37.20 17.13
C LYS A 672 -31.28 -37.04 17.53
#